data_AF-A0A316QLH0-F1
#
_entry.id   AF-A0A316QLH0-F1
#
_cell.length_a   1.000
_cell.length_b   1.000
_cell.length_c   1.000
_cell.angle_alpha   90.00
_cell.angle_beta   90.00
_cell.angle_gamma   90.00
#
_symmetry.space_group_name_H-M   'P 1'
#
loop_
_entity.id
_entity.type
_entity.pdbx_description
1 polymer ?
#
loop_
_entity_poly.entity_id
_entity_poly.type
_entity_poly.pdbx_seq_one_letter_code
_entity_poly.pdbx_strand_id
1 'polypeptide(L)'
;MKKMKTAAMLALSCLFLFSAVSCGDNRKDSGDSASSSSSSSSGAEGPAGNTAEQQQKIDEALSALGDQDFTYAQLTGTDSLGRKTLPTIGNEKKYVGLFYFVATGYVNTDPWNYSMHNKVYDISKLLEKYGDDKLTNPVMALPSGITAPYYDPSISPEGLAHFWGEPLYGYYRSDDPWVVRKHLELFMNAGIDFLYLDYTNNIIYEGATKVLLDAVSEMVEAGYENVPKVVPMLSYNPSWASWTFPNVYSAYFANEKYDKCWFRADEALNPSGKPLIIGNIAADNAHADKFWIKNIQWPGQAFDEDAVPWMDWDLVQKNHNGVMTVTVAQGGSSSSEAYFDPDVHYQARGYTPFNPGAQGTDEKGVLEGSNFEFKWENAIKARDELDIVTVTGWNEWIVRKLATDDPAAHHWDWGEYVDSFTMALSRDAEMMKGGYGDNYYMQIARNIRRFRGRTVENSDNVASNEKATVVIDNLSEWEKISRRYLDLGTSTVERNHTSVDRDVPYKDDSARNDIDYLKICNDGQNLYVAVNAKEDIEPYKNGDTGWMNLYLSAGEDSGWENYNFVVNRNPDTSAGCTSIERFTGTGSEVKAAGSAKYFLSGKTIVYSIPLSALGVTEGSVIEIKATDNLQRFGEADDFYISGDSAPMGRLNYAYRIA
;
A
#
# COMPACT_ATOMS: atom_id res chain seq x y z
N MET A 1 -3.07 -82.60 10.79
CA MET A 1 -3.21 -81.25 10.16
C MET A 1 -4.68 -81.04 9.80
N LYS A 2 -5.26 -79.85 9.74
CA LYS A 2 -5.02 -78.55 10.43
C LYS A 2 -6.40 -77.83 10.37
N LYS A 3 -6.96 -77.41 11.51
CA LYS A 3 -7.10 -76.00 11.98
C LYS A 3 -7.87 -75.08 11.00
N MET A 4 -9.05 -74.51 11.31
CA MET A 4 -9.54 -73.69 12.47
C MET A 4 -9.38 -72.16 12.24
N LYS A 5 -10.27 -71.25 12.69
CA LYS A 5 -11.73 -71.30 13.04
C LYS A 5 -12.18 -69.90 13.55
N THR A 6 -13.35 -69.36 13.13
CA THR A 6 -14.31 -68.48 13.90
C THR A 6 -13.80 -67.18 14.59
N ALA A 7 -14.57 -66.11 14.89
CA ALA A 7 -15.96 -65.64 14.71
C ALA A 7 -15.93 -64.07 14.87
N ALA A 8 -16.98 -63.22 15.00
CA ALA A 8 -18.40 -63.40 15.30
C ALA A 8 -19.33 -62.38 14.57
N MET A 9 -20.38 -61.82 15.22
CA MET A 9 -21.68 -61.56 14.57
C MET A 9 -22.64 -60.64 15.38
N LEU A 10 -23.76 -60.24 14.75
CA LEU A 10 -24.90 -59.38 15.21
C LEU A 10 -24.58 -57.88 15.33
N ALA A 11 -25.37 -56.89 14.88
CA ALA A 11 -26.73 -56.74 14.29
C ALA A 11 -27.95 -56.63 15.24
N LEU A 12 -28.62 -55.46 15.24
CA LEU A 12 -30.05 -55.30 14.87
C LEU A 12 -30.42 -53.84 14.55
N SER A 13 -31.65 -53.61 14.08
CA SER A 13 -32.21 -52.38 13.48
C SER A 13 -33.37 -51.77 14.28
N CYS A 14 -33.75 -50.51 13.98
CA CYS A 14 -35.16 -50.12 13.80
C CYS A 14 -35.33 -48.71 13.17
N LEU A 15 -36.32 -48.56 12.28
CA LEU A 15 -36.93 -47.27 11.91
C LEU A 15 -38.21 -47.06 12.74
N PHE A 16 -38.65 -45.81 12.90
CA PHE A 16 -40.07 -45.46 12.80
C PHE A 16 -40.25 -44.03 12.24
N LEU A 17 -41.46 -43.72 11.78
CA LEU A 17 -41.84 -42.52 11.00
C LEU A 17 -43.13 -41.90 11.57
N PHE A 18 -43.58 -40.79 10.95
CA PHE A 18 -44.83 -40.04 11.19
C PHE A 18 -44.85 -39.13 12.45
N SER A 19 -45.46 -37.93 12.44
CA SER A 19 -45.97 -37.11 11.32
C SER A 19 -46.50 -35.72 11.76
N ALA A 20 -46.73 -34.86 10.76
CA ALA A 20 -47.84 -33.90 10.63
C ALA A 20 -47.63 -32.43 11.07
N VAL A 21 -48.04 -31.58 10.12
CA VAL A 21 -48.10 -30.11 10.13
C VAL A 21 -49.25 -29.58 11.00
N SER A 22 -49.07 -28.40 11.61
CA SER A 22 -50.17 -27.45 11.83
C SER A 22 -49.65 -26.01 11.80
N CYS A 23 -50.46 -25.08 11.27
CA CYS A 23 -50.23 -23.64 11.34
C CYS A 23 -50.71 -23.08 12.70
N GLY A 24 -50.23 -21.90 13.14
CA GLY A 24 -50.57 -21.36 14.47
C GLY A 24 -49.99 -19.96 14.82
N ASP A 25 -50.35 -18.98 14.01
CA ASP A 25 -50.23 -17.51 14.13
C ASP A 25 -50.07 -16.80 15.52
N ASN A 26 -49.40 -15.62 15.48
CA ASN A 26 -49.47 -14.43 16.39
C ASN A 26 -48.89 -14.40 17.86
N ARG A 27 -47.96 -13.43 18.06
CA ARG A 27 -47.77 -12.48 19.21
C ARG A 27 -46.95 -12.80 20.49
N LYS A 28 -45.84 -12.01 20.59
CA LYS A 28 -45.43 -11.07 21.67
C LYS A 28 -44.64 -11.52 22.93
N ASP A 29 -43.59 -10.70 23.15
CA ASP A 29 -43.01 -10.15 24.40
C ASP A 29 -42.24 -11.05 25.42
N SER A 30 -40.94 -10.73 25.52
CA SER A 30 -40.06 -10.74 26.73
C SER A 30 -39.75 -12.04 27.48
N GLY A 31 -38.47 -12.19 27.86
CA GLY A 31 -38.00 -13.18 28.85
C GLY A 31 -36.52 -13.55 28.66
N ASP A 32 -35.64 -13.03 29.50
CA ASP A 32 -34.21 -13.31 29.45
C ASP A 32 -33.86 -14.78 29.78
N SER A 33 -32.81 -15.30 29.14
CA SER A 33 -31.87 -16.22 29.78
C SER A 33 -30.59 -16.35 28.94
N ALA A 34 -29.55 -15.60 29.32
CA ALA A 34 -28.22 -15.79 28.76
C ALA A 34 -27.61 -17.11 29.26
N SER A 35 -26.95 -17.85 28.37
CA SER A 35 -25.97 -18.88 28.73
C SER A 35 -24.65 -18.56 28.04
N SER A 36 -23.56 -18.57 28.79
CA SER A 36 -22.29 -17.97 28.39
C SER A 36 -21.38 -18.93 27.64
N SER A 37 -21.04 -18.61 26.39
CA SER A 37 -19.82 -19.06 25.74
C SER A 37 -18.71 -18.02 26.00
N SER A 38 -17.61 -18.44 26.62
CA SER A 38 -16.50 -17.56 26.97
C SER A 38 -15.55 -17.36 25.80
N SER A 39 -15.76 -16.32 25.00
CA SER A 39 -14.69 -15.74 24.18
C SER A 39 -13.78 -14.88 25.06
N SER A 40 -12.47 -15.15 25.03
CA SER A 40 -11.47 -14.34 25.72
C SER A 40 -11.19 -13.06 24.93
N SER A 41 -12.06 -12.05 25.07
CA SER A 41 -11.80 -10.71 24.57
C SER A 41 -10.60 -10.11 25.32
N SER A 42 -9.46 -9.99 24.64
CA SER A 42 -8.39 -9.08 25.05
C SER A 42 -8.89 -7.64 24.89
N GLY A 43 -9.53 -7.11 25.94
CA GLY A 43 -9.97 -5.73 25.96
C GLY A 43 -8.76 -4.82 25.82
N ALA A 44 -8.78 -3.96 24.79
CA ALA A 44 -7.79 -2.91 24.63
C ALA A 44 -8.09 -1.78 25.62
N GLU A 45 -7.73 -1.99 26.89
CA GLU A 45 -7.48 -0.85 27.78
C GLU A 45 -6.35 -0.03 27.15
N GLY A 46 -6.63 1.25 26.84
CA GLY A 46 -5.62 2.15 26.29
C GLY A 46 -4.41 2.22 27.22
N PRO A 47 -3.18 2.34 26.69
CA PRO A 47 -1.98 2.29 27.52
C PRO A 47 -2.02 3.37 28.60
N ALA A 48 -1.69 2.98 29.84
CA ALA A 48 -1.39 3.94 30.88
C ALA A 48 -0.27 4.86 30.37
N GLY A 49 -0.50 6.18 30.39
CA GLY A 49 0.39 7.14 29.73
C GLY A 49 1.84 7.02 30.17
N ASN A 50 2.75 7.23 29.22
CA ASN A 50 4.20 7.04 29.37
C ASN A 50 4.73 7.50 30.73
N THR A 51 5.43 6.61 31.44
CA THR A 51 6.21 7.02 32.63
C THR A 51 7.30 8.01 32.23
N ALA A 52 7.73 8.86 33.16
CA ALA A 52 8.77 9.86 32.89
C ALA A 52 10.08 9.24 32.35
N GLU A 53 10.42 8.01 32.75
CA GLU A 53 11.60 7.29 32.23
C GLU A 53 11.39 6.78 30.78
N GLN A 54 10.19 6.32 30.43
CA GLN A 54 9.86 5.97 29.03
C GLN A 54 9.86 7.23 28.16
N GLN A 55 9.21 8.31 28.61
CA GLN A 55 9.14 9.57 27.88
C GLN A 55 10.54 10.15 27.64
N GLN A 56 11.40 10.20 28.66
CA GLN A 56 12.79 10.62 28.50
C GLN A 56 13.53 9.79 27.42
N LYS A 57 13.38 8.46 27.41
CA LYS A 57 14.02 7.60 26.40
C LYS A 57 13.47 7.85 24.98
N ILE A 58 12.17 8.10 24.84
CA ILE A 58 11.53 8.44 23.57
C ILE A 58 12.09 9.77 23.06
N ASP A 59 12.09 10.80 23.89
CA ASP A 59 12.50 12.15 23.50
C ASP A 59 14.01 12.26 23.24
N GLU A 60 14.85 11.57 24.03
CA GLU A 60 16.29 11.42 23.77
C GLU A 60 16.51 10.76 22.40
N ALA A 61 15.90 9.59 22.14
CA ALA A 61 16.06 8.88 20.87
C ALA A 61 15.56 9.68 19.66
N LEU A 62 14.40 10.35 19.77
CA LEU A 62 13.82 11.18 18.72
C LEU A 62 14.56 12.54 18.56
N SER A 63 15.33 12.99 19.55
CA SER A 63 16.19 14.19 19.43
C SER A 63 17.49 13.94 18.64
N ALA A 64 17.87 12.67 18.46
CA ALA A 64 19.07 12.27 17.71
C ALA A 64 18.81 12.02 16.21
N LEU A 65 17.55 12.14 15.76
CA LEU A 65 17.15 11.98 14.36
C LEU A 65 17.15 13.32 13.61
N GLY A 66 17.44 13.30 12.31
CA GLY A 66 17.18 14.43 11.42
C GLY A 66 15.70 14.55 11.05
N ASP A 67 15.28 15.69 10.48
CA ASP A 67 13.86 15.99 10.19
C ASP A 67 13.13 14.85 9.42
N GLN A 68 13.77 14.23 8.43
CA GLN A 68 13.18 13.14 7.62
C GLN A 68 12.97 11.86 8.44
N ASP A 69 14.00 11.40 9.15
CA ASP A 69 13.91 10.23 10.05
C ASP A 69 12.91 10.46 11.20
N PHE A 70 12.91 11.66 11.79
CA PHE A 70 11.95 12.07 12.83
C PHE A 70 10.52 12.04 12.29
N THR A 71 10.30 12.63 11.10
CA THR A 71 9.00 12.61 10.43
C THR A 71 8.53 11.17 10.20
N TYR A 72 9.35 10.34 9.54
CA TYR A 72 9.02 8.93 9.27
C TYR A 72 8.68 8.13 10.53
N ALA A 73 9.45 8.35 11.61
CA ALA A 73 9.28 7.70 12.90
C ALA A 73 8.01 8.15 13.65
N GLN A 74 7.53 9.37 13.41
CA GLN A 74 6.31 9.91 14.03
C GLN A 74 5.07 9.85 13.13
N LEU A 75 5.14 9.13 12.01
CA LEU A 75 3.96 8.77 11.23
C LEU A 75 3.12 7.71 11.96
N THR A 76 1.83 7.99 12.09
CA THR A 76 0.76 7.12 12.60
C THR A 76 -0.35 7.01 11.55
N GLY A 77 -1.39 6.21 11.79
CA GLY A 77 -2.59 6.20 10.95
C GLY A 77 -3.43 4.95 11.14
N THR A 78 -4.66 4.95 10.62
CA THR A 78 -5.61 3.85 10.76
C THR A 78 -6.28 3.55 9.42
N ASP A 79 -6.31 2.28 9.01
CA ASP A 79 -6.98 1.87 7.76
C ASP A 79 -8.50 1.68 7.91
N SER A 80 -9.19 1.39 6.79
CA SER A 80 -10.67 1.22 6.78
C SER A 80 -11.19 0.08 7.68
N LEU A 81 -10.29 -0.79 8.17
CA LEU A 81 -10.57 -1.93 9.03
C LEU A 81 -10.18 -1.68 10.50
N GLY A 82 -9.78 -0.45 10.84
CA GLY A 82 -9.39 -0.05 12.20
C GLY A 82 -7.98 -0.50 12.60
N ARG A 83 -7.16 -1.00 11.67
CA ARG A 83 -5.80 -1.49 11.98
C ARG A 83 -4.83 -0.31 12.01
N LYS A 84 -4.08 -0.18 13.10
CA LYS A 84 -3.24 1.00 13.37
C LYS A 84 -1.78 0.81 12.94
N THR A 85 -1.25 1.81 12.25
CA THR A 85 0.19 2.06 12.08
C THR A 85 0.65 2.89 13.27
N LEU A 86 1.65 2.41 14.02
CA LEU A 86 2.10 3.05 15.26
C LEU A 86 3.45 3.77 15.08
N PRO A 87 3.68 4.90 15.78
CA PRO A 87 4.97 5.57 15.86
C PRO A 87 6.11 4.70 16.40
N THR A 88 7.33 5.10 16.09
CA THR A 88 8.59 4.46 16.47
C THR A 88 9.59 5.50 16.99
N ILE A 89 10.69 5.05 17.58
CA ILE A 89 11.83 5.90 17.96
C ILE A 89 12.98 5.79 16.94
N GLY A 90 12.64 5.78 15.65
CA GLY A 90 13.56 5.53 14.53
C GLY A 90 13.81 4.03 14.28
N ASN A 91 14.61 3.72 13.27
CA ASN A 91 14.72 2.36 12.71
C ASN A 91 15.99 1.60 13.13
N GLU A 92 15.91 0.27 13.08
CA GLU A 92 17.02 -0.64 12.84
C GLU A 92 17.42 -0.62 11.36
N LYS A 93 18.65 -1.04 11.07
CA LYS A 93 19.21 -1.04 9.72
C LYS A 93 18.82 -2.31 8.96
N LYS A 94 17.55 -2.38 8.56
CA LYS A 94 16.96 -3.47 7.77
C LYS A 94 16.21 -2.90 6.56
N TYR A 95 16.26 -3.61 5.45
CA TYR A 95 15.80 -3.14 4.15
C TYR A 95 14.48 -3.79 3.71
N VAL A 96 13.67 -3.06 2.95
CA VAL A 96 12.44 -3.56 2.33
C VAL A 96 12.39 -3.22 0.84
N GLY A 97 12.25 -4.25 0.01
CA GLY A 97 12.12 -4.15 -1.43
C GLY A 97 10.69 -4.39 -1.90
N LEU A 98 10.20 -3.59 -2.85
CA LEU A 98 8.88 -3.78 -3.49
C LEU A 98 9.05 -4.22 -4.94
N PHE A 99 8.35 -5.28 -5.35
CA PHE A 99 8.30 -5.69 -6.75
C PHE A 99 7.43 -4.70 -7.53
N TYR A 100 8.02 -3.95 -8.45
CA TYR A 100 7.36 -2.81 -9.09
C TYR A 100 7.33 -2.98 -10.60
N PHE A 101 6.12 -3.05 -11.15
CA PHE A 101 5.90 -3.26 -12.57
C PHE A 101 5.95 -1.94 -13.35
N VAL A 102 6.51 -2.00 -14.56
CA VAL A 102 6.65 -0.85 -15.48
C VAL A 102 6.07 -1.14 -16.88
N ALA A 103 5.17 -2.13 -16.97
CA ALA A 103 4.60 -2.65 -18.21
C ALA A 103 3.24 -2.03 -18.62
N THR A 104 2.58 -1.28 -17.73
CA THR A 104 1.20 -0.82 -17.92
C THR A 104 1.11 0.17 -19.09
N GLY A 105 0.31 -0.14 -20.11
CA GLY A 105 0.26 0.66 -21.33
C GLY A 105 1.47 0.50 -22.26
N TYR A 106 2.33 -0.51 -22.06
CA TYR A 106 3.40 -0.84 -23.00
C TYR A 106 2.82 -1.18 -24.39
N VAL A 107 3.40 -0.55 -25.41
CA VAL A 107 3.08 -0.78 -26.82
C VAL A 107 4.38 -1.14 -27.50
N ASN A 108 4.47 -2.38 -27.99
CA ASN A 108 5.62 -2.83 -28.74
C ASN A 108 5.64 -2.14 -30.12
N THR A 109 6.82 -1.75 -30.58
CA THR A 109 7.04 -1.08 -31.87
C THR A 109 7.70 -1.99 -32.90
N ASP A 110 8.11 -3.20 -32.52
CA ASP A 110 8.50 -4.26 -33.45
C ASP A 110 7.26 -4.84 -34.14
N PRO A 111 7.11 -4.73 -35.48
CA PRO A 111 5.95 -5.25 -36.20
C PRO A 111 5.87 -6.79 -36.22
N TRP A 112 6.89 -7.50 -35.71
CA TRP A 112 6.90 -8.96 -35.57
C TRP A 112 6.49 -9.46 -34.17
N ASN A 113 6.14 -8.56 -33.26
CA ASN A 113 5.86 -8.88 -31.86
C ASN A 113 4.64 -8.10 -31.34
N TYR A 114 3.92 -8.67 -30.39
CA TYR A 114 2.60 -8.16 -29.99
C TYR A 114 2.70 -6.91 -29.11
N SER A 115 1.86 -5.92 -29.38
CA SER A 115 1.56 -4.85 -28.42
C SER A 115 0.78 -5.44 -27.25
N MET A 116 1.05 -5.02 -26.01
CA MET A 116 0.25 -5.47 -24.87
C MET A 116 -1.09 -4.74 -24.78
N HIS A 117 -1.17 -3.48 -25.22
CA HIS A 117 -2.40 -2.68 -25.16
C HIS A 117 -2.77 -1.98 -26.47
N ASN A 118 -4.05 -1.65 -26.57
CA ASN A 118 -4.66 -0.75 -27.55
C ASN A 118 -5.90 -0.01 -26.98
N LYS A 119 -6.60 -0.63 -26.03
CA LYS A 119 -7.77 -0.14 -25.28
C LYS A 119 -7.75 -0.66 -23.84
N VAL A 120 -8.67 -0.15 -23.01
CA VAL A 120 -8.96 -0.72 -21.68
C VAL A 120 -9.84 -1.97 -21.85
N TYR A 121 -9.38 -3.10 -21.33
CA TYR A 121 -10.19 -4.29 -21.09
C TYR A 121 -10.09 -4.61 -19.59
N ASP A 122 -11.22 -4.74 -18.90
CA ASP A 122 -11.27 -4.93 -17.44
C ASP A 122 -12.06 -6.21 -17.13
N ILE A 123 -11.38 -7.21 -16.57
CA ILE A 123 -11.94 -8.55 -16.30
C ILE A 123 -13.11 -8.45 -15.32
N SER A 124 -13.02 -7.63 -14.27
CA SER A 124 -14.08 -7.49 -13.27
C SER A 124 -15.39 -6.99 -13.92
N LYS A 125 -15.29 -5.98 -14.77
CA LYS A 125 -16.43 -5.36 -15.48
C LYS A 125 -16.94 -6.21 -16.63
N LEU A 126 -16.09 -7.05 -17.22
CA LEU A 126 -16.50 -8.03 -18.23
C LEU A 126 -17.22 -9.24 -17.60
N LEU A 127 -16.78 -9.72 -16.43
CA LEU A 127 -17.49 -10.76 -15.68
C LEU A 127 -18.85 -10.25 -15.16
N GLU A 128 -18.91 -9.03 -14.60
CA GLU A 128 -20.18 -8.39 -14.20
C GLU A 128 -21.19 -8.33 -15.36
N LYS A 129 -20.72 -7.94 -16.55
CA LYS A 129 -21.57 -7.69 -17.72
C LYS A 129 -21.99 -8.95 -18.48
N TYR A 130 -21.15 -9.99 -18.51
CA TYR A 130 -21.35 -11.20 -19.33
C TYR A 130 -21.56 -12.48 -18.50
N GLY A 131 -21.54 -12.40 -17.16
CA GLY A 131 -21.62 -13.54 -16.25
C GLY A 131 -20.26 -14.21 -16.04
N ASP A 132 -20.22 -15.26 -15.23
CA ASP A 132 -19.01 -16.00 -14.84
C ASP A 132 -18.86 -17.38 -15.50
N ASP A 133 -19.82 -17.81 -16.34
CA ASP A 133 -19.76 -19.13 -16.98
C ASP A 133 -18.57 -19.26 -17.96
N LYS A 134 -17.69 -20.23 -17.67
CA LYS A 134 -16.43 -20.47 -18.39
C LYS A 134 -16.61 -20.75 -19.89
N LEU A 135 -17.74 -21.34 -20.29
CA LEU A 135 -17.98 -21.82 -21.65
C LEU A 135 -18.65 -20.77 -22.54
N THR A 136 -19.29 -19.76 -21.94
CA THR A 136 -20.12 -18.76 -22.64
C THR A 136 -19.68 -17.30 -22.45
N ASN A 137 -18.68 -17.03 -21.60
CA ASN A 137 -18.13 -15.69 -21.38
C ASN A 137 -16.99 -15.32 -22.38
N PRO A 138 -16.96 -14.10 -22.97
CA PRO A 138 -15.94 -13.67 -23.93
C PRO A 138 -14.52 -13.54 -23.36
N VAL A 139 -14.35 -13.31 -22.05
CA VAL A 139 -13.05 -13.29 -21.33
C VAL A 139 -12.34 -14.64 -21.48
N MET A 140 -13.08 -15.74 -21.40
CA MET A 140 -12.55 -17.10 -21.59
C MET A 140 -12.44 -17.52 -23.06
N ALA A 141 -13.06 -16.77 -23.96
CA ALA A 141 -13.21 -17.18 -25.35
C ALA A 141 -11.94 -16.95 -26.18
N LEU A 142 -11.57 -17.95 -26.99
CA LEU A 142 -10.48 -17.90 -27.97
C LEU A 142 -10.99 -18.35 -29.35
N PRO A 143 -10.41 -17.88 -30.47
CA PRO A 143 -10.88 -18.21 -31.82
C PRO A 143 -10.70 -19.70 -32.19
N SER A 144 -9.80 -20.40 -31.50
CA SER A 144 -9.47 -21.83 -31.68
C SER A 144 -10.14 -22.77 -30.67
N GLY A 145 -10.61 -22.26 -29.53
CA GLY A 145 -11.03 -23.04 -28.37
C GLY A 145 -12.46 -23.61 -28.43
N ILE A 146 -12.85 -24.39 -27.42
CA ILE A 146 -14.25 -24.88 -27.30
C ILE A 146 -15.24 -23.72 -27.05
N THR A 147 -14.71 -22.61 -26.54
CA THR A 147 -15.38 -21.33 -26.26
C THR A 147 -15.55 -20.43 -27.49
N ALA A 148 -15.01 -20.80 -28.65
CA ALA A 148 -14.96 -19.96 -29.86
C ALA A 148 -16.30 -19.32 -30.32
N PRO A 149 -17.49 -19.93 -30.14
CA PRO A 149 -18.77 -19.27 -30.46
C PRO A 149 -19.04 -17.97 -29.68
N TYR A 150 -18.31 -17.72 -28.60
CA TYR A 150 -18.42 -16.54 -27.73
C TYR A 150 -17.22 -15.60 -27.84
N TYR A 151 -16.30 -15.85 -28.78
CA TYR A 151 -15.13 -14.98 -28.97
C TYR A 151 -15.47 -13.70 -29.73
N ASP A 152 -15.19 -12.56 -29.10
CA ASP A 152 -15.26 -11.24 -29.72
C ASP A 152 -13.98 -10.44 -29.39
N PRO A 153 -13.08 -10.21 -30.36
CA PRO A 153 -11.85 -9.46 -30.15
C PRO A 153 -12.07 -7.96 -29.91
N SER A 154 -13.30 -7.44 -30.05
CA SER A 154 -13.63 -6.08 -29.61
C SER A 154 -13.97 -6.01 -28.11
N ILE A 155 -14.29 -7.15 -27.48
CA ILE A 155 -14.66 -7.26 -26.06
C ILE A 155 -13.50 -7.80 -25.22
N SER A 156 -12.82 -8.87 -25.68
CA SER A 156 -11.71 -9.50 -24.97
C SER A 156 -10.77 -10.21 -25.97
N PRO A 157 -9.86 -9.47 -26.63
CA PRO A 157 -8.95 -10.03 -27.63
C PRO A 157 -7.85 -10.93 -27.04
N GLU A 158 -7.60 -12.03 -27.73
CA GLU A 158 -6.44 -12.91 -27.55
C GLU A 158 -5.11 -12.13 -27.65
N GLY A 159 -4.13 -12.50 -26.83
CA GLY A 159 -2.77 -11.94 -26.85
C GLY A 159 -2.60 -10.55 -26.21
N LEU A 160 -3.69 -9.82 -25.92
CA LEU A 160 -3.62 -8.50 -25.28
C LEU A 160 -3.77 -8.57 -23.75
N ALA A 161 -3.25 -7.55 -23.08
CA ALA A 161 -3.29 -7.38 -21.64
C ALA A 161 -4.62 -6.75 -21.17
N HIS A 162 -5.22 -7.38 -20.17
CA HIS A 162 -6.46 -6.98 -19.51
C HIS A 162 -6.15 -6.60 -18.06
N PHE A 163 -6.91 -5.64 -17.52
CA PHE A 163 -6.87 -5.26 -16.12
C PHE A 163 -7.70 -6.24 -15.28
N TRP A 164 -7.21 -6.65 -14.11
CA TRP A 164 -8.02 -7.46 -13.17
C TRP A 164 -9.03 -6.62 -12.36
N GLY A 165 -8.85 -5.29 -12.32
CA GLY A 165 -9.74 -4.29 -11.69
C GLY A 165 -9.32 -2.86 -12.04
N GLU A 166 -10.00 -1.85 -11.48
CA GLU A 166 -9.68 -0.43 -11.72
C GLU A 166 -8.70 0.13 -10.66
N PRO A 167 -7.51 0.63 -11.07
CA PRO A 167 -6.57 1.30 -10.16
C PRO A 167 -7.17 2.58 -9.58
N LEU A 168 -6.75 2.97 -8.37
CA LEU A 168 -7.16 4.26 -7.78
C LEU A 168 -6.88 5.46 -8.71
N TYR A 169 -5.74 5.42 -9.40
CA TYR A 169 -5.30 6.44 -10.35
C TYR A 169 -5.83 6.24 -11.79
N GLY A 170 -6.82 5.36 -11.97
CA GLY A 170 -7.40 4.98 -13.27
C GLY A 170 -6.49 4.05 -14.08
N TYR A 171 -6.88 3.72 -15.31
CA TYR A 171 -6.13 2.86 -16.22
C TYR A 171 -4.91 3.57 -16.83
N TYR A 172 -4.01 4.06 -15.99
CA TYR A 172 -2.86 4.86 -16.37
C TYR A 172 -1.81 4.05 -17.16
N ARG A 173 -0.76 4.74 -17.61
CA ARG A 173 0.39 4.14 -18.27
C ARG A 173 1.60 4.22 -17.33
N SER A 174 2.51 3.24 -17.32
CA SER A 174 3.72 3.29 -16.48
C SER A 174 4.72 4.38 -16.90
N ASP A 175 4.47 5.11 -18.00
CA ASP A 175 5.17 6.33 -18.37
C ASP A 175 4.43 7.63 -17.97
N ASP A 176 3.33 7.55 -17.21
CA ASP A 176 2.64 8.70 -16.59
C ASP A 176 3.49 9.25 -15.42
N PRO A 177 4.12 10.43 -15.56
CA PRO A 177 5.07 10.95 -14.58
C PRO A 177 4.39 11.52 -13.33
N TRP A 178 3.06 11.64 -13.32
CA TRP A 178 2.28 12.03 -12.13
C TRP A 178 2.12 10.82 -11.20
N VAL A 179 1.71 9.68 -11.76
CA VAL A 179 1.52 8.43 -11.00
C VAL A 179 2.84 7.95 -10.39
N VAL A 180 3.94 8.03 -11.16
CA VAL A 180 5.28 7.67 -10.69
C VAL A 180 5.71 8.49 -9.46
N ARG A 181 5.41 9.79 -9.40
CA ARG A 181 5.76 10.63 -8.23
C ARG A 181 4.89 10.30 -7.02
N LYS A 182 3.57 10.15 -7.21
CA LYS A 182 2.65 9.69 -6.14
C LYS A 182 3.06 8.32 -5.59
N HIS A 183 3.51 7.39 -6.43
CA HIS A 183 4.06 6.09 -5.99
C HIS A 183 5.33 6.24 -5.15
N LEU A 184 6.33 7.01 -5.60
CA LEU A 184 7.56 7.23 -4.82
C LEU A 184 7.28 7.85 -3.44
N GLU A 185 6.33 8.78 -3.35
CA GLU A 185 5.87 9.44 -2.13
C GLU A 185 5.16 8.48 -1.15
N LEU A 186 4.27 7.61 -1.65
CA LEU A 186 3.70 6.50 -0.86
C LEU A 186 4.82 5.61 -0.30
N PHE A 187 5.79 5.25 -1.15
CA PHE A 187 6.87 4.35 -0.80
C PHE A 187 7.84 4.96 0.23
N MET A 188 8.09 6.27 0.18
CA MET A 188 8.84 7.01 1.20
C MET A 188 8.13 7.01 2.56
N ASN A 189 6.81 7.23 2.58
CA ASN A 189 6.00 7.25 3.81
C ASN A 189 5.81 5.84 4.42
N ALA A 190 5.70 4.81 3.58
CA ALA A 190 5.72 3.40 4.01
C ALA A 190 7.11 2.97 4.50
N GLY A 191 8.17 3.39 3.81
CA GLY A 191 9.56 3.05 4.10
C GLY A 191 10.11 1.90 3.25
N ILE A 192 9.79 1.89 1.95
CA ILE A 192 10.41 1.01 0.96
C ILE A 192 11.77 1.60 0.55
N ASP A 193 12.83 0.82 0.63
CA ASP A 193 14.19 1.29 0.31
C ASP A 193 14.56 1.04 -1.15
N PHE A 194 13.94 0.04 -1.80
CA PHE A 194 14.11 -0.18 -3.24
C PHE A 194 12.90 -0.77 -3.96
N LEU A 195 12.79 -0.42 -5.24
CA LEU A 195 11.88 -0.99 -6.22
C LEU A 195 12.66 -1.96 -7.10
N TYR A 196 12.28 -3.24 -7.11
CA TYR A 196 12.86 -4.21 -8.04
C TYR A 196 11.96 -4.40 -9.26
N LEU A 197 12.53 -4.19 -10.45
CA LEU A 197 11.79 -4.07 -11.71
C LEU A 197 11.81 -5.38 -12.52
N ASP A 198 10.64 -5.84 -12.96
CA ASP A 198 10.53 -7.07 -13.74
C ASP A 198 11.03 -6.93 -15.19
N TYR A 199 12.15 -7.58 -15.49
CA TYR A 199 12.62 -7.87 -16.85
C TYR A 199 12.83 -9.38 -17.07
N THR A 200 12.18 -10.24 -16.28
CA THR A 200 12.42 -11.71 -16.29
C THR A 200 12.03 -12.39 -17.59
N ASN A 201 11.04 -11.85 -18.31
CA ASN A 201 10.64 -12.27 -19.67
C ASN A 201 11.51 -11.68 -20.80
N ASN A 202 12.71 -11.13 -20.48
CA ASN A 202 13.67 -10.60 -21.45
C ASN A 202 13.21 -9.35 -22.25
N ILE A 203 12.24 -8.60 -21.70
CA ILE A 203 11.77 -7.30 -22.21
C ILE A 203 12.26 -6.20 -21.25
N ILE A 204 12.70 -5.05 -21.78
CA ILE A 204 13.01 -3.86 -20.97
C ILE A 204 12.07 -2.71 -21.33
N TYR A 205 11.50 -2.07 -20.31
CA TYR A 205 10.48 -1.04 -20.46
C TYR A 205 11.11 0.36 -20.44
N GLU A 206 11.96 0.67 -21.42
CA GLU A 206 12.86 1.85 -21.40
C GLU A 206 12.17 3.19 -21.14
N GLY A 207 10.98 3.43 -21.68
CA GLY A 207 10.24 4.69 -21.48
C GLY A 207 9.83 4.89 -20.03
N ALA A 208 9.00 3.98 -19.51
CA ALA A 208 8.55 3.95 -18.12
C ALA A 208 9.72 3.92 -17.12
N THR A 209 10.76 3.13 -17.42
CA THR A 209 11.95 3.04 -16.55
C THR A 209 12.70 4.36 -16.49
N LYS A 210 12.84 5.10 -17.60
CA LYS A 210 13.51 6.42 -17.58
C LYS A 210 12.67 7.47 -16.86
N VAL A 211 11.33 7.44 -16.98
CA VAL A 211 10.43 8.29 -16.17
C VAL A 211 10.62 8.02 -14.67
N LEU A 212 10.71 6.75 -14.26
CA LEU A 212 11.01 6.39 -12.86
C LEU A 212 12.40 6.87 -12.42
N LEU A 213 13.44 6.62 -13.21
CA LEU A 213 14.82 7.02 -12.88
C LEU A 213 15.01 8.54 -12.87
N ASP A 214 14.29 9.27 -13.72
CA ASP A 214 14.26 10.74 -13.73
C ASP A 214 13.58 11.27 -12.46
N ALA A 215 12.40 10.75 -12.09
CA ALA A 215 11.71 11.13 -10.85
C ALA A 215 12.52 10.82 -9.58
N VAL A 216 13.15 9.63 -9.50
CA VAL A 216 14.07 9.30 -8.39
C VAL A 216 15.27 10.25 -8.36
N SER A 217 15.80 10.64 -9.53
CA SER A 217 16.92 11.60 -9.61
C SER A 217 16.49 12.98 -9.11
N GLU A 218 15.32 13.48 -9.51
CA GLU A 218 14.75 14.75 -9.09
C GLU A 218 14.51 14.81 -7.57
N MET A 219 13.91 13.78 -6.99
CA MET A 219 13.63 13.75 -5.54
C MET A 219 14.94 13.67 -4.71
N VAL A 220 15.95 12.92 -5.18
CA VAL A 220 17.27 12.90 -4.53
C VAL A 220 18.01 14.25 -4.71
N GLU A 221 17.83 14.94 -5.83
CA GLU A 221 18.37 16.29 -6.05
C GLU A 221 17.66 17.36 -5.20
N ALA A 222 16.38 17.16 -4.87
CA ALA A 222 15.63 17.98 -3.91
C ALA A 222 16.04 17.73 -2.44
N GLY A 223 16.85 16.70 -2.17
CA GLY A 223 17.39 16.38 -0.85
C GLY A 223 16.61 15.32 -0.06
N TYR A 224 15.67 14.60 -0.68
CA TYR A 224 15.01 13.46 -0.05
C TYR A 224 15.97 12.27 0.04
N GLU A 225 16.20 11.77 1.26
CA GLU A 225 17.20 10.74 1.55
C GLU A 225 16.60 9.33 1.38
N ASN A 226 15.36 9.14 1.85
CA ASN A 226 14.61 7.87 1.84
C ASN A 226 13.88 7.54 0.53
N VAL A 227 14.17 8.23 -0.58
CA VAL A 227 13.58 7.92 -1.90
C VAL A 227 13.96 6.49 -2.31
N PRO A 228 12.99 5.61 -2.64
CA PRO A 228 13.24 4.26 -3.10
C PRO A 228 14.23 4.21 -4.25
N LYS A 229 15.25 3.36 -4.15
CA LYS A 229 16.24 3.15 -5.21
C LYS A 229 15.77 2.04 -6.17
N VAL A 230 16.40 1.89 -7.32
CA VAL A 230 15.99 0.96 -8.37
C VAL A 230 16.94 -0.25 -8.45
N VAL A 231 16.37 -1.44 -8.67
CA VAL A 231 17.07 -2.72 -8.87
C VAL A 231 16.47 -3.46 -10.07
N PRO A 232 17.18 -3.60 -11.20
CA PRO A 232 16.72 -4.48 -12.27
C PRO A 232 16.70 -5.96 -11.83
N MET A 233 15.57 -6.65 -12.05
CA MET A 233 15.44 -8.09 -11.85
C MET A 233 15.35 -8.81 -13.20
N LEU A 234 16.38 -9.57 -13.52
CA LEU A 234 16.52 -10.32 -14.77
C LEU A 234 16.14 -11.80 -14.56
N SER A 235 16.01 -12.53 -15.67
CA SER A 235 15.55 -13.91 -15.67
C SER A 235 16.38 -14.86 -14.79
N TYR A 236 15.73 -15.90 -14.25
CA TYR A 236 16.41 -17.06 -13.68
C TYR A 236 17.11 -17.90 -14.77
N ASN A 237 16.71 -17.75 -16.03
CA ASN A 237 17.32 -18.43 -17.17
C ASN A 237 18.62 -17.70 -17.56
N PRO A 238 19.80 -18.35 -17.47
CA PRO A 238 21.08 -17.67 -17.67
C PRO A 238 21.28 -17.19 -19.12
N SER A 239 20.69 -17.88 -20.10
CA SER A 239 20.73 -17.46 -21.50
C SER A 239 19.90 -16.20 -21.75
N TRP A 240 18.77 -16.04 -21.04
CA TRP A 240 17.94 -14.85 -21.15
C TRP A 240 18.57 -13.69 -20.37
N ALA A 241 19.00 -13.90 -19.11
CA ALA A 241 19.69 -12.87 -18.33
C ALA A 241 20.95 -12.34 -19.02
N SER A 242 21.72 -13.21 -19.69
CA SER A 242 22.89 -12.81 -20.48
C SER A 242 22.55 -11.97 -21.72
N TRP A 243 21.32 -12.05 -22.24
CA TRP A 243 20.81 -11.17 -23.29
C TRP A 243 20.24 -9.87 -22.72
N THR A 244 19.50 -9.91 -21.61
CA THR A 244 18.88 -8.71 -21.02
C THR A 244 19.92 -7.78 -20.40
N PHE A 245 20.94 -8.32 -19.72
CA PHE A 245 21.90 -7.55 -18.93
C PHE A 245 22.67 -6.49 -19.73
N PRO A 246 23.26 -6.77 -20.92
CA PRO A 246 23.93 -5.73 -21.72
C PRO A 246 22.99 -4.60 -22.16
N ASN A 247 21.71 -4.88 -22.37
CA ASN A 247 20.71 -3.89 -22.75
C ASN A 247 20.35 -2.99 -21.56
N VAL A 248 20.10 -3.58 -20.38
CA VAL A 248 19.89 -2.86 -19.11
C VAL A 248 21.10 -1.99 -18.74
N TYR A 249 22.31 -2.52 -18.91
CA TYR A 249 23.54 -1.76 -18.71
C TYR A 249 23.63 -0.55 -19.65
N SER A 250 23.41 -0.77 -20.95
CA SER A 250 23.55 0.28 -21.98
C SER A 250 22.45 1.34 -21.92
N ALA A 251 21.22 0.95 -21.56
CA ALA A 251 20.08 1.85 -21.49
C ALA A 251 20.07 2.74 -20.24
N TYR A 252 20.61 2.25 -19.11
CA TYR A 252 20.53 2.94 -17.82
C TYR A 252 21.86 3.07 -17.07
N PHE A 253 22.55 1.97 -16.72
CA PHE A 253 23.76 2.04 -15.86
C PHE A 253 24.96 2.74 -16.52
N ALA A 254 25.02 2.79 -17.85
CA ALA A 254 26.02 3.53 -18.60
C ALA A 254 25.83 5.07 -18.54
N ASN A 255 24.72 5.56 -17.99
CA ASN A 255 24.43 6.98 -17.84
C ASN A 255 24.68 7.44 -16.38
N GLU A 256 25.76 8.20 -16.18
CA GLU A 256 26.18 8.71 -14.86
C GLU A 256 25.10 9.55 -14.14
N LYS A 257 24.11 10.11 -14.86
CA LYS A 257 22.94 10.79 -14.25
C LYS A 257 22.27 9.90 -13.18
N TYR A 258 22.13 8.61 -13.49
CA TYR A 258 21.32 7.69 -12.70
C TYR A 258 22.07 6.97 -11.57
N ASP A 259 23.36 7.27 -11.33
CA ASP A 259 24.12 6.53 -10.31
C ASP A 259 23.53 6.63 -8.89
N LYS A 260 22.92 7.79 -8.59
CA LYS A 260 22.20 8.08 -7.33
C LYS A 260 20.89 7.30 -7.17
N CYS A 261 20.38 6.73 -8.27
CA CYS A 261 19.11 6.01 -8.31
C CYS A 261 19.27 4.52 -8.00
N TRP A 262 20.48 3.97 -7.97
CA TRP A 262 20.71 2.52 -7.80
C TRP A 262 20.82 2.09 -6.33
N PHE A 263 20.12 1.01 -5.97
CA PHE A 263 20.14 0.52 -4.59
C PHE A 263 21.51 -0.04 -4.19
N ARG A 264 21.94 0.35 -3.00
CA ARG A 264 23.15 -0.15 -2.33
C ARG A 264 22.79 -0.38 -0.87
N ALA A 265 22.74 -1.63 -0.44
CA ALA A 265 22.79 -1.95 0.98
C ALA A 265 24.14 -1.48 1.57
N ASP A 266 24.21 -1.34 2.89
CA ASP A 266 25.40 -0.83 3.55
C ASP A 266 26.56 -1.84 3.63
N GLU A 267 27.72 -1.37 4.08
CA GLU A 267 28.99 -2.11 4.10
C GLU A 267 28.93 -3.47 4.83
N ALA A 268 28.02 -3.65 5.80
CA ALA A 268 27.86 -4.93 6.49
C ALA A 268 27.27 -6.03 5.57
N LEU A 269 26.24 -5.69 4.78
CA LEU A 269 25.53 -6.62 3.89
C LEU A 269 26.09 -6.61 2.46
N ASN A 270 26.64 -5.47 2.03
CA ASN A 270 27.29 -5.27 0.74
C ASN A 270 28.66 -4.57 0.92
N PRO A 271 29.72 -5.29 1.36
CA PRO A 271 31.07 -4.75 1.50
C PRO A 271 31.69 -4.21 0.20
N SER A 272 31.03 -4.39 -0.95
CA SER A 272 31.52 -3.91 -2.24
C SER A 272 31.09 -2.48 -2.58
N GLY A 273 30.04 -1.95 -1.92
CA GLY A 273 29.42 -0.66 -2.24
C GLY A 273 28.81 -0.56 -3.65
N LYS A 274 28.73 -1.67 -4.39
CA LYS A 274 28.24 -1.73 -5.76
C LYS A 274 26.71 -1.75 -5.81
N PRO A 275 26.09 -1.22 -6.89
CA PRO A 275 24.65 -1.34 -7.08
C PRO A 275 24.20 -2.81 -7.13
N LEU A 276 23.07 -3.10 -6.49
CA LEU A 276 22.42 -4.42 -6.56
C LEU A 276 21.81 -4.64 -7.94
N ILE A 277 21.99 -5.84 -8.48
CA ILE A 277 21.20 -6.37 -9.59
C ILE A 277 20.83 -7.82 -9.29
N ILE A 278 19.61 -8.21 -9.65
CA ILE A 278 19.08 -9.56 -9.38
C ILE A 278 18.96 -10.30 -10.72
N GLY A 279 19.39 -11.56 -10.78
CA GLY A 279 19.25 -12.41 -11.96
C GLY A 279 20.42 -13.39 -12.15
N ASN A 280 20.23 -14.41 -13.00
CA ASN A 280 21.23 -15.45 -13.25
C ASN A 280 22.30 -14.95 -14.26
N ILE A 281 23.10 -13.97 -13.83
CA ILE A 281 24.10 -13.29 -14.68
C ILE A 281 25.46 -13.99 -14.55
N ALA A 282 26.02 -14.43 -15.68
CA ALA A 282 27.34 -15.06 -15.70
C ALA A 282 28.45 -14.07 -15.30
N ALA A 283 29.37 -14.51 -14.43
CA ALA A 283 30.42 -13.66 -13.86
C ALA A 283 31.50 -13.20 -14.86
N ASP A 284 31.55 -13.79 -16.06
CA ASP A 284 32.39 -13.39 -17.18
C ASP A 284 31.68 -12.43 -18.16
N ASN A 285 30.42 -12.09 -17.92
CA ASN A 285 29.69 -11.11 -18.73
C ASN A 285 30.29 -9.70 -18.55
N ALA A 286 30.34 -8.93 -19.63
CA ALA A 286 30.98 -7.62 -19.63
C ALA A 286 30.28 -6.67 -18.64
N HIS A 287 31.07 -6.07 -17.74
CA HIS A 287 30.60 -5.20 -16.64
C HIS A 287 29.93 -5.91 -15.46
N ALA A 288 29.84 -7.24 -15.42
CA ALA A 288 29.36 -7.97 -14.22
C ALA A 288 30.19 -7.64 -12.97
N ASP A 289 31.48 -7.33 -13.15
CA ASP A 289 32.42 -6.88 -12.11
C ASP A 289 31.99 -5.58 -11.41
N LYS A 290 31.08 -4.79 -12.00
CA LYS A 290 30.60 -3.51 -11.44
C LYS A 290 29.43 -3.65 -10.46
N PHE A 291 28.85 -4.84 -10.32
CA PHE A 291 27.61 -5.05 -9.55
C PHE A 291 27.82 -5.87 -8.28
N TRP A 292 26.88 -5.72 -7.35
CA TRP A 292 26.56 -6.77 -6.38
C TRP A 292 25.46 -7.61 -7.04
N ILE A 293 25.81 -8.83 -7.47
CA ILE A 293 24.89 -9.72 -8.19
C ILE A 293 24.29 -10.70 -7.18
N LYS A 294 22.97 -10.80 -7.18
CA LYS A 294 22.20 -11.81 -6.45
C LYS A 294 21.44 -12.69 -7.44
N ASN A 295 21.41 -14.00 -7.22
CA ASN A 295 20.51 -14.88 -7.97
C ASN A 295 19.04 -14.56 -7.66
N ILE A 296 18.15 -14.89 -8.59
CA ILE A 296 16.70 -14.95 -8.36
C ILE A 296 16.33 -16.39 -8.00
N GLN A 297 15.69 -16.60 -6.85
CA GLN A 297 15.03 -17.87 -6.56
C GLN A 297 13.65 -17.85 -7.21
N TRP A 298 13.46 -18.69 -8.23
CA TRP A 298 12.14 -18.98 -8.78
C TRP A 298 11.46 -20.08 -7.93
N PRO A 299 10.12 -20.03 -7.75
CA PRO A 299 9.37 -21.09 -7.09
C PRO A 299 9.62 -22.48 -7.72
N GLY A 300 9.63 -23.52 -6.89
CA GLY A 300 9.79 -24.91 -7.33
C GLY A 300 11.20 -25.30 -7.82
N GLN A 301 12.15 -24.37 -7.94
CA GLN A 301 13.56 -24.71 -8.18
C GLN A 301 14.22 -25.29 -6.92
N ALA A 302 15.45 -25.81 -7.09
CA ALA A 302 16.31 -26.11 -5.94
C ALA A 302 16.54 -24.82 -5.12
N PHE A 303 16.67 -24.98 -3.80
CA PHE A 303 16.92 -23.87 -2.88
C PHE A 303 18.35 -23.33 -3.06
N ASP A 304 18.46 -22.05 -3.39
CA ASP A 304 19.71 -21.29 -3.37
C ASP A 304 19.72 -20.40 -2.13
N GLU A 305 20.62 -20.71 -1.19
CA GLU A 305 20.73 -20.08 0.12
C GLU A 305 21.02 -18.56 0.05
N ASP A 306 21.65 -18.07 -1.03
CA ASP A 306 22.04 -16.65 -1.14
C ASP A 306 21.14 -15.82 -2.08
N ALA A 307 20.13 -16.44 -2.71
CA ALA A 307 19.28 -15.80 -3.72
C ALA A 307 18.19 -14.85 -3.14
N VAL A 308 17.68 -13.93 -3.97
CA VAL A 308 16.46 -13.17 -3.66
C VAL A 308 15.24 -13.95 -4.19
N PRO A 309 14.31 -14.40 -3.33
CA PRO A 309 13.08 -15.03 -3.79
C PRO A 309 12.14 -14.00 -4.43
N TRP A 310 11.66 -14.34 -5.62
CA TRP A 310 10.55 -13.64 -6.26
C TRP A 310 9.29 -13.83 -5.40
N MET A 311 8.87 -15.09 -5.25
CA MET A 311 7.69 -15.55 -4.53
C MET A 311 8.04 -16.89 -3.88
N ASP A 312 7.40 -17.22 -2.75
CA ASP A 312 7.45 -18.57 -2.18
C ASP A 312 6.03 -19.17 -2.17
N TRP A 313 5.90 -20.39 -2.67
CA TRP A 313 4.65 -21.15 -2.68
C TRP A 313 4.40 -21.87 -1.35
N ASP A 314 5.44 -22.09 -0.54
CA ASP A 314 5.28 -22.73 0.76
C ASP A 314 4.47 -21.86 1.72
N LEU A 315 3.78 -22.53 2.65
CA LEU A 315 2.93 -21.87 3.64
C LEU A 315 3.71 -20.85 4.46
N VAL A 316 4.88 -21.24 4.96
CA VAL A 316 5.87 -20.39 5.62
C VAL A 316 7.02 -20.17 4.65
N GLN A 317 7.38 -18.91 4.41
CA GLN A 317 8.42 -18.56 3.43
C GLN A 317 9.82 -18.94 3.93
N LYS A 318 10.72 -19.29 3.00
CA LYS A 318 12.12 -19.58 3.32
C LYS A 318 12.93 -18.32 3.63
N ASN A 319 13.90 -18.46 4.52
CA ASN A 319 14.96 -17.47 4.74
C ASN A 319 16.15 -17.83 3.84
N HIS A 320 16.47 -16.95 2.89
CA HIS A 320 17.63 -17.03 2.01
C HIS A 320 18.74 -16.13 2.58
N ASN A 321 19.44 -16.64 3.60
CA ASN A 321 20.60 -15.98 4.23
C ASN A 321 20.37 -14.48 4.52
N GLY A 322 19.27 -14.17 5.21
CA GLY A 322 18.85 -12.81 5.55
C GLY A 322 17.76 -12.23 4.64
N VAL A 323 17.33 -12.92 3.59
CA VAL A 323 16.31 -12.44 2.63
C VAL A 323 15.04 -13.31 2.67
N MET A 324 13.87 -12.68 2.78
CA MET A 324 12.56 -13.37 2.73
C MET A 324 11.52 -12.56 1.94
N THR A 325 10.75 -13.21 1.08
CA THR A 325 9.63 -12.58 0.34
C THR A 325 8.30 -12.68 1.10
N VAL A 326 7.43 -11.70 0.90
CA VAL A 326 6.08 -11.58 1.49
C VAL A 326 5.09 -11.31 0.35
N THR A 327 4.13 -12.22 0.20
CA THR A 327 3.31 -12.32 -1.02
C THR A 327 1.84 -11.99 -0.74
N VAL A 328 1.22 -11.17 -1.60
CA VAL A 328 -0.22 -10.82 -1.53
C VAL A 328 -1.10 -12.04 -1.84
N ALA A 329 -0.74 -12.79 -2.89
CA ALA A 329 -1.31 -14.08 -3.26
C ALA A 329 -0.23 -14.91 -3.97
N GLN A 330 -0.34 -16.25 -3.94
CA GLN A 330 0.67 -17.15 -4.51
C GLN A 330 0.08 -18.49 -4.92
N GLY A 331 0.58 -19.11 -6.00
CA GLY A 331 0.09 -20.41 -6.45
C GLY A 331 0.96 -21.03 -7.56
N GLY A 332 0.84 -22.34 -7.73
CA GLY A 332 1.45 -23.10 -8.83
C GLY A 332 0.55 -23.25 -10.07
N SER A 333 -0.74 -22.94 -9.92
CA SER A 333 -1.74 -22.83 -10.98
C SER A 333 -1.97 -21.38 -11.39
N SER A 334 -2.59 -21.15 -12.56
CA SER A 334 -2.96 -19.80 -13.00
C SER A 334 -4.11 -19.22 -12.18
N SER A 335 -4.13 -17.89 -12.07
CA SER A 335 -5.16 -17.12 -11.36
C SER A 335 -6.56 -17.34 -11.97
N SER A 336 -6.64 -17.54 -13.29
CA SER A 336 -7.89 -17.95 -13.93
C SER A 336 -8.25 -19.42 -13.72
N GLU A 337 -7.29 -20.35 -13.63
CA GLU A 337 -7.60 -21.76 -13.32
C GLU A 337 -8.20 -21.85 -11.91
N ALA A 338 -7.55 -21.22 -10.93
CA ALA A 338 -7.98 -21.10 -9.54
C ALA A 338 -9.42 -20.54 -9.38
N TYR A 339 -9.87 -19.66 -10.28
CA TYR A 339 -11.22 -19.11 -10.27
C TYR A 339 -12.30 -20.15 -10.64
N PHE A 340 -11.99 -21.10 -11.52
CA PHE A 340 -12.94 -22.13 -11.96
C PHE A 340 -12.78 -23.47 -11.25
N ASP A 341 -11.59 -23.75 -10.72
CA ASP A 341 -11.28 -24.95 -9.96
C ASP A 341 -10.65 -24.56 -8.60
N PRO A 342 -11.46 -24.44 -7.53
CA PRO A 342 -10.98 -24.06 -6.21
C PRO A 342 -10.19 -25.18 -5.49
N ASP A 343 -10.02 -26.37 -6.10
CA ASP A 343 -9.21 -27.45 -5.54
C ASP A 343 -7.74 -27.42 -6.04
N VAL A 344 -7.38 -26.55 -7.00
CA VAL A 344 -5.98 -26.42 -7.48
C VAL A 344 -5.06 -25.71 -6.48
N HIS A 345 -3.75 -25.78 -6.72
CA HIS A 345 -2.73 -25.24 -5.82
C HIS A 345 -2.59 -23.71 -5.94
N TYR A 346 -3.48 -22.98 -5.28
CA TYR A 346 -3.46 -21.54 -5.15
C TYR A 346 -3.78 -21.09 -3.71
N GLN A 347 -3.21 -19.98 -3.29
CA GLN A 347 -3.42 -19.31 -2.00
C GLN A 347 -3.78 -17.86 -2.31
N ALA A 348 -5.08 -17.56 -2.33
CA ALA A 348 -5.64 -16.26 -2.68
C ALA A 348 -5.44 -15.23 -1.56
N ARG A 349 -5.84 -13.97 -1.79
CA ARG A 349 -5.58 -12.86 -0.86
C ARG A 349 -6.11 -13.05 0.57
N GLY A 350 -7.21 -13.79 0.74
CA GLY A 350 -7.77 -14.15 2.06
C GLY A 350 -7.26 -15.47 2.65
N TYR A 351 -6.37 -16.20 1.96
CA TYR A 351 -5.92 -17.52 2.38
C TYR A 351 -5.19 -17.50 3.71
N THR A 352 -5.56 -18.41 4.61
CA THR A 352 -4.76 -18.71 5.80
C THR A 352 -4.87 -20.21 6.11
N PRO A 353 -3.93 -20.82 6.83
CA PRO A 353 -4.04 -22.25 7.19
C PRO A 353 -5.21 -22.56 8.15
N PHE A 354 -5.88 -21.52 8.68
CA PHE A 354 -7.09 -21.63 9.50
C PHE A 354 -8.37 -21.17 8.76
N ASN A 355 -8.25 -20.54 7.59
CA ASN A 355 -9.34 -20.30 6.64
C ASN A 355 -8.88 -20.69 5.20
N PRO A 356 -8.83 -22.00 4.88
CA PRO A 356 -8.38 -22.48 3.57
C PRO A 356 -9.52 -22.65 2.55
N GLY A 357 -10.77 -22.33 2.91
CA GLY A 357 -11.96 -22.60 2.08
C GLY A 357 -11.93 -21.81 0.77
N ALA A 358 -12.20 -22.48 -0.35
CA ALA A 358 -12.16 -21.89 -1.70
C ALA A 358 -10.87 -21.06 -1.93
N GLN A 359 -9.72 -21.61 -1.55
CA GLN A 359 -8.40 -20.98 -1.63
C GLN A 359 -8.27 -19.63 -0.89
N GLY A 360 -9.22 -19.24 -0.03
CA GLY A 360 -9.26 -17.94 0.63
C GLY A 360 -9.75 -16.80 -0.27
N THR A 361 -10.72 -17.09 -1.15
CA THR A 361 -11.36 -16.11 -2.04
C THR A 361 -12.54 -15.36 -1.41
N ASP A 362 -12.83 -15.57 -0.12
CA ASP A 362 -13.93 -14.89 0.56
C ASP A 362 -13.71 -13.38 0.70
N GLU A 363 -14.77 -12.59 0.45
CA GLU A 363 -14.74 -11.13 0.42
C GLU A 363 -14.09 -10.52 1.67
N LYS A 364 -14.38 -11.06 2.86
CA LYS A 364 -13.81 -10.56 4.11
C LYS A 364 -12.30 -10.75 4.15
N GLY A 365 -11.81 -11.97 3.94
CA GLY A 365 -10.37 -12.27 3.91
C GLY A 365 -9.63 -11.50 2.81
N VAL A 366 -10.28 -11.25 1.68
CA VAL A 366 -9.73 -10.47 0.54
C VAL A 366 -9.67 -8.96 0.85
N LEU A 367 -10.66 -8.40 1.55
CA LEU A 367 -10.60 -7.00 2.02
C LEU A 367 -9.60 -6.82 3.18
N GLU A 368 -9.47 -7.84 4.04
CA GLU A 368 -8.50 -7.89 5.15
C GLU A 368 -7.06 -8.15 4.70
N GLY A 369 -6.83 -8.73 3.52
CA GLY A 369 -5.49 -9.16 3.09
C GLY A 369 -4.90 -10.20 4.04
N SER A 370 -5.71 -11.20 4.43
CA SER A 370 -5.36 -12.15 5.49
C SER A 370 -4.17 -13.07 5.14
N ASN A 371 -3.98 -13.40 3.86
CA ASN A 371 -2.77 -14.09 3.40
C ASN A 371 -1.54 -13.18 3.54
N PHE A 372 -1.65 -11.94 3.06
CA PHE A 372 -0.57 -10.96 3.11
C PHE A 372 -0.13 -10.68 4.56
N GLU A 373 -1.08 -10.53 5.48
CA GLU A 373 -0.78 -10.40 6.91
C GLU A 373 -0.11 -11.65 7.47
N PHE A 374 -0.60 -12.85 7.13
CA PHE A 374 0.01 -14.11 7.59
C PHE A 374 1.46 -14.26 7.11
N LYS A 375 1.77 -13.86 5.87
CA LYS A 375 3.15 -13.84 5.33
C LYS A 375 4.03 -12.79 6.03
N TRP A 376 3.50 -11.61 6.36
CA TRP A 376 4.17 -10.61 7.20
C TRP A 376 4.43 -11.11 8.62
N GLU A 377 3.45 -11.76 9.26
CA GLU A 377 3.60 -12.35 10.59
C GLU A 377 4.71 -13.41 10.67
N ASN A 378 5.02 -14.10 9.56
CA ASN A 378 6.15 -15.03 9.52
C ASN A 378 7.49 -14.27 9.48
N ALA A 379 7.61 -13.26 8.60
CA ALA A 379 8.80 -12.42 8.50
C ALA A 379 9.07 -11.65 9.81
N ILE A 380 8.04 -11.15 10.49
CA ILE A 380 8.17 -10.42 11.76
C ILE A 380 8.61 -11.34 12.90
N LYS A 381 8.21 -12.62 12.93
CA LYS A 381 8.73 -13.61 13.89
C LYS A 381 10.19 -13.98 13.63
N ALA A 382 10.62 -13.93 12.36
CA ALA A 382 11.99 -14.20 11.94
C ALA A 382 12.87 -12.92 11.83
N ARG A 383 12.39 -11.75 12.28
CA ARG A 383 13.01 -10.44 12.00
C ARG A 383 14.48 -10.32 12.41
N ASP A 384 14.90 -11.04 13.46
CA ASP A 384 16.26 -11.02 13.97
C ASP A 384 17.23 -11.87 13.10
N GLU A 385 16.68 -12.73 12.23
CA GLU A 385 17.38 -13.55 11.23
C GLU A 385 17.31 -12.96 9.80
N LEU A 386 16.77 -11.75 9.64
CA LEU A 386 16.46 -11.13 8.34
C LEU A 386 17.00 -9.70 8.23
N ASP A 387 17.70 -9.42 7.14
CA ASP A 387 18.23 -8.10 6.78
C ASP A 387 17.43 -7.45 5.64
N ILE A 388 16.77 -8.26 4.79
CA ILE A 388 15.92 -7.82 3.68
C ILE A 388 14.57 -8.55 3.71
N VAL A 389 13.47 -7.81 3.64
CA VAL A 389 12.16 -8.35 3.24
C VAL A 389 11.82 -7.86 1.83
N THR A 390 11.34 -8.74 0.96
CA THR A 390 10.79 -8.37 -0.35
C THR A 390 9.27 -8.52 -0.39
N VAL A 391 8.57 -7.75 -1.23
CA VAL A 391 7.11 -7.71 -1.30
C VAL A 391 6.63 -7.84 -2.75
N THR A 392 5.76 -8.82 -3.03
CA THR A 392 5.08 -8.94 -4.33
C THR A 392 3.61 -8.53 -4.22
N GLY A 393 3.12 -7.56 -4.99
CA GLY A 393 3.85 -6.60 -5.85
C GLY A 393 3.06 -5.28 -6.00
N TRP A 394 3.45 -4.40 -6.92
CA TRP A 394 2.79 -3.11 -7.14
C TRP A 394 2.71 -2.73 -8.61
N ASN A 395 1.57 -2.21 -9.05
CA ASN A 395 1.23 -1.96 -10.46
C ASN A 395 1.19 -3.25 -11.32
N GLU A 396 0.91 -4.40 -10.69
CA GLU A 396 0.54 -5.65 -11.37
C GLU A 396 -0.96 -5.66 -11.76
N TRP A 397 -1.46 -4.55 -12.26
CA TRP A 397 -2.85 -4.40 -12.68
C TRP A 397 -3.23 -5.27 -13.88
N ILE A 398 -2.23 -5.60 -14.71
CA ILE A 398 -2.43 -6.15 -16.05
C ILE A 398 -1.99 -7.60 -16.16
N VAL A 399 -2.76 -8.39 -16.91
CA VAL A 399 -2.47 -9.79 -17.22
C VAL A 399 -2.80 -10.08 -18.69
N ARG A 400 -1.93 -10.82 -19.38
CA ARG A 400 -2.13 -11.17 -20.80
C ARG A 400 -3.10 -12.35 -20.93
N LYS A 401 -4.09 -12.21 -21.82
CA LYS A 401 -4.93 -13.33 -22.25
C LYS A 401 -4.12 -14.25 -23.16
N LEU A 402 -3.78 -15.44 -22.70
CA LEU A 402 -2.95 -16.37 -23.46
C LEU A 402 -3.71 -17.05 -24.60
N ALA A 403 -2.99 -17.34 -25.68
CA ALA A 403 -3.44 -18.19 -26.77
C ALA A 403 -3.12 -19.67 -26.49
N THR A 404 -3.82 -20.59 -27.15
CA THR A 404 -3.67 -22.05 -26.95
C THR A 404 -2.31 -22.62 -27.35
N ASP A 405 -1.49 -21.85 -28.06
CA ASP A 405 -0.13 -22.20 -28.51
C ASP A 405 0.98 -21.35 -27.83
N ASP A 406 0.62 -20.54 -26.84
CA ASP A 406 1.59 -19.78 -26.04
C ASP A 406 2.37 -20.72 -25.09
N PRO A 407 3.71 -20.60 -24.99
CA PRO A 407 4.51 -21.49 -24.13
C PRO A 407 4.28 -21.31 -22.62
N ALA A 408 3.50 -20.30 -22.19
CA ALA A 408 3.06 -20.14 -20.81
C ALA A 408 1.60 -20.61 -20.56
N ALA A 409 0.90 -21.13 -21.57
CA ALA A 409 -0.44 -21.68 -21.42
C ALA A 409 -0.40 -23.16 -21.00
N HIS A 410 -1.23 -23.50 -20.01
CA HIS A 410 -1.44 -24.86 -19.52
C HIS A 410 -2.71 -25.49 -20.12
N HIS A 411 -3.63 -24.66 -20.64
CA HIS A 411 -4.88 -25.09 -21.28
C HIS A 411 -4.88 -24.90 -22.79
N TRP A 412 -5.63 -25.75 -23.49
CA TRP A 412 -5.66 -25.85 -24.96
C TRP A 412 -7.02 -25.45 -25.57
N ASP A 413 -7.99 -25.08 -24.73
CA ASP A 413 -9.40 -24.99 -25.08
C ASP A 413 -10.08 -23.67 -24.65
N TRP A 414 -9.43 -22.85 -23.83
CA TRP A 414 -9.91 -21.54 -23.33
C TRP A 414 -8.75 -20.56 -23.04
N GLY A 415 -9.06 -19.27 -22.90
CA GLY A 415 -8.08 -18.18 -22.72
C GLY A 415 -7.62 -17.98 -21.29
N GLU A 416 -6.37 -18.34 -21.01
CA GLU A 416 -5.78 -18.35 -19.67
C GLU A 416 -5.17 -17.01 -19.26
N TYR A 417 -5.18 -16.73 -17.96
CA TYR A 417 -4.62 -15.55 -17.30
C TYR A 417 -3.81 -16.00 -16.07
N VAL A 418 -2.48 -16.00 -16.19
CA VAL A 418 -1.58 -16.64 -15.22
C VAL A 418 -1.49 -15.87 -13.90
N ASP A 419 -1.02 -14.63 -13.96
CA ASP A 419 -0.48 -13.92 -12.79
C ASP A 419 -1.50 -13.13 -11.97
N SER A 420 -2.65 -12.80 -12.55
CA SER A 420 -3.80 -12.16 -11.89
C SER A 420 -5.07 -12.41 -12.71
N PHE A 421 -6.24 -12.27 -12.10
CA PHE A 421 -7.54 -12.47 -12.78
C PHE A 421 -8.69 -11.68 -12.14
N THR A 422 -8.80 -11.66 -10.80
CA THR A 422 -9.83 -10.90 -10.06
C THR A 422 -9.26 -10.24 -8.81
N MET A 423 -10.05 -9.43 -8.09
CA MET A 423 -9.65 -8.87 -6.80
C MET A 423 -9.20 -9.95 -5.80
N ALA A 424 -9.84 -11.12 -5.76
CA ALA A 424 -9.43 -12.22 -4.87
C ALA A 424 -8.16 -12.96 -5.37
N LEU A 425 -8.04 -13.09 -6.70
CA LEU A 425 -7.01 -13.88 -7.38
C LEU A 425 -6.11 -12.93 -8.19
N SER A 426 -5.33 -12.14 -7.48
CA SER A 426 -4.33 -11.20 -8.02
C SER A 426 -3.28 -10.87 -6.95
N ARG A 427 -2.10 -10.38 -7.36
CA ARG A 427 -0.93 -10.20 -6.47
C ARG A 427 -0.56 -8.74 -6.17
N ASP A 428 -1.31 -7.77 -6.70
CA ASP A 428 -1.00 -6.34 -6.61
C ASP A 428 -1.44 -5.72 -5.28
N ALA A 429 -0.55 -4.97 -4.61
CA ALA A 429 -0.82 -4.25 -3.36
C ALA A 429 -1.23 -2.77 -3.55
N GLU A 430 -1.22 -2.26 -4.79
CA GLU A 430 -1.62 -0.87 -5.08
C GLU A 430 -3.11 -0.61 -4.75
N MET A 431 -3.43 0.63 -4.39
CA MET A 431 -4.77 1.06 -4.02
C MET A 431 -5.81 0.80 -5.14
N MET A 432 -6.95 0.20 -4.77
CA MET A 432 -8.02 -0.16 -5.70
C MET A 432 -9.23 0.76 -5.57
N LYS A 433 -9.70 1.31 -6.70
CA LYS A 433 -10.90 2.15 -6.73
C LYS A 433 -12.16 1.33 -6.48
N GLY A 434 -12.90 1.66 -5.42
CA GLY A 434 -14.17 0.99 -5.07
C GLY A 434 -14.04 -0.47 -4.62
N GLY A 435 -12.82 -0.98 -4.42
CA GLY A 435 -12.54 -2.29 -3.84
C GLY A 435 -11.98 -2.17 -2.43
N TYR A 436 -10.82 -2.77 -2.17
CA TYR A 436 -10.15 -2.72 -0.86
C TYR A 436 -9.53 -1.36 -0.49
N GLY A 437 -9.72 -0.31 -1.30
CA GLY A 437 -9.15 1.02 -1.08
C GLY A 437 -7.63 0.95 -0.95
N ASP A 438 -7.11 1.46 0.16
CA ASP A 438 -5.68 1.51 0.51
C ASP A 438 -5.23 0.45 1.54
N ASN A 439 -6.08 -0.53 1.89
CA ASN A 439 -5.81 -1.48 2.97
C ASN A 439 -4.47 -2.23 2.85
N TYR A 440 -4.03 -2.56 1.63
CA TYR A 440 -2.77 -3.25 1.37
C TYR A 440 -1.55 -2.32 1.51
N TYR A 441 -1.66 -1.08 1.05
CA TYR A 441 -0.67 -0.03 1.31
C TYR A 441 -0.49 0.22 2.82
N MET A 442 -1.59 0.29 3.58
CA MET A 442 -1.53 0.46 5.03
C MET A 442 -0.99 -0.78 5.76
N GLN A 443 -1.17 -2.00 5.23
CA GLN A 443 -0.45 -3.19 5.71
C GLN A 443 1.05 -3.08 5.50
N ILE A 444 1.51 -2.60 4.33
CA ILE A 444 2.93 -2.35 4.07
C ILE A 444 3.47 -1.32 5.07
N ALA A 445 2.85 -0.13 5.15
CA ALA A 445 3.31 0.96 6.03
C ALA A 445 3.35 0.58 7.53
N ARG A 446 2.41 -0.28 7.98
CA ARG A 446 2.40 -0.86 9.33
C ARG A 446 3.48 -1.91 9.53
N ASN A 447 3.55 -2.90 8.65
CA ASN A 447 4.36 -4.10 8.89
C ASN A 447 5.86 -3.85 8.64
N ILE A 448 6.23 -2.87 7.80
CA ILE A 448 7.62 -2.36 7.75
C ILE A 448 8.04 -1.78 9.10
N ARG A 449 7.19 -0.96 9.73
CA ARG A 449 7.46 -0.41 11.08
C ARG A 449 7.53 -1.50 12.15
N ARG A 450 6.79 -2.60 12.01
CA ARG A 450 6.91 -3.78 12.90
C ARG A 450 8.16 -4.63 12.64
N PHE A 451 8.66 -4.65 11.40
CA PHE A 451 9.89 -5.36 11.03
C PHE A 451 11.13 -4.62 11.55
N ARG A 452 11.29 -3.34 11.22
CA ARG A 452 12.52 -2.55 11.51
C ARG A 452 12.38 -1.41 12.51
N GLY A 453 11.17 -1.03 12.94
CA GLY A 453 10.98 0.08 13.86
C GLY A 453 11.43 -0.26 15.28
N ARG A 454 12.19 0.65 15.91
CA ARG A 454 12.55 0.56 17.32
C ARG A 454 11.45 1.18 18.18
N THR A 455 11.19 0.62 19.36
CA THR A 455 10.18 1.13 20.29
C THR A 455 10.69 1.10 21.73
N VAL A 456 10.03 1.88 22.60
CA VAL A 456 10.07 1.69 24.05
C VAL A 456 8.85 0.87 24.45
N GLU A 457 9.06 -0.28 25.09
CA GLU A 457 7.97 -1.18 25.50
C GLU A 457 6.92 -0.45 26.36
N ASN A 458 5.65 -0.80 26.16
CA ASN A 458 4.49 -0.28 26.91
C ASN A 458 4.37 1.26 26.89
N SER A 459 4.66 1.88 25.74
CA SER A 459 4.57 3.32 25.50
C SER A 459 3.94 3.63 24.14
N ASP A 460 3.59 4.89 23.89
CA ASP A 460 3.08 5.36 22.59
C ASP A 460 4.18 5.68 21.55
N ASN A 461 5.45 5.80 21.97
CA ASN A 461 6.59 6.22 21.16
C ASN A 461 6.50 7.65 20.58
N VAL A 462 5.69 8.54 21.18
CA VAL A 462 5.45 9.90 20.66
C VAL A 462 6.24 10.96 21.44
N ALA A 463 6.87 11.89 20.71
CA ALA A 463 7.59 13.02 21.28
C ALA A 463 6.68 13.99 22.05
N SER A 464 7.11 14.46 23.24
CA SER A 464 6.33 15.39 24.09
C SER A 464 7.06 16.72 24.38
N ASN A 465 7.90 17.20 23.47
CA ASN A 465 8.90 18.23 23.80
C ASN A 465 8.42 19.69 23.74
N GLU A 466 7.45 20.00 22.88
CA GLU A 466 7.19 21.37 22.43
C GLU A 466 6.05 22.03 23.24
N LYS A 467 6.24 22.18 24.57
CA LYS A 467 5.33 22.93 25.46
C LYS A 467 5.66 24.43 25.42
N ALA A 468 4.96 25.19 24.58
CA ALA A 468 5.18 26.62 24.35
C ALA A 468 3.87 27.37 24.03
N THR A 469 3.72 28.56 24.62
CA THR A 469 2.73 29.56 24.14
C THR A 469 3.38 30.37 23.02
N VAL A 470 2.79 30.36 21.84
CA VAL A 470 3.21 31.19 20.69
C VAL A 470 2.19 32.28 20.37
N VAL A 471 2.67 33.41 19.85
CA VAL A 471 1.83 34.52 19.41
C VAL A 471 1.66 34.40 17.89
N ILE A 472 0.47 34.02 17.43
CA ILE A 472 0.27 33.51 16.06
C ILE A 472 0.56 34.52 14.94
N ASP A 473 0.49 35.83 15.20
CA ASP A 473 0.82 36.90 14.24
C ASP A 473 2.31 37.31 14.27
N ASN A 474 3.12 36.69 15.13
CA ASN A 474 4.57 36.86 15.18
C ASN A 474 5.29 35.55 14.77
N LEU A 475 5.58 35.40 13.47
CA LEU A 475 6.27 34.21 12.95
C LEU A 475 7.64 33.93 13.60
N SER A 476 8.32 34.93 14.17
CA SER A 476 9.62 34.73 14.85
C SER A 476 9.54 33.89 16.13
N GLU A 477 8.34 33.65 16.68
CA GLU A 477 8.14 32.69 17.76
C GLU A 477 8.37 31.24 17.28
N TRP A 478 8.10 30.93 16.02
CA TRP A 478 8.23 29.59 15.44
C TRP A 478 9.68 29.17 15.16
N GLU A 479 10.64 30.08 15.26
CA GLU A 479 12.08 29.76 15.27
C GLU A 479 12.51 29.01 16.55
N LYS A 480 11.67 29.05 17.60
CA LYS A 480 11.92 28.35 18.87
C LYS A 480 11.46 26.88 18.82
N ILE A 481 10.46 26.58 18.00
CA ILE A 481 9.92 25.24 17.81
C ILE A 481 10.86 24.49 16.86
N SER A 482 11.57 23.51 17.39
CA SER A 482 12.72 22.91 16.71
C SER A 482 12.32 21.87 15.67
N ARG A 483 11.36 21.01 16.02
CA ARG A 483 10.97 19.85 15.23
C ARG A 483 10.08 20.27 14.04
N ARG A 484 10.42 19.75 12.86
CA ARG A 484 9.60 19.85 11.64
C ARG A 484 9.01 18.47 11.32
N TYR A 485 7.73 18.45 11.01
CA TYR A 485 7.05 17.29 10.43
C TYR A 485 6.94 17.55 8.92
N LEU A 486 7.86 17.00 8.15
CA LEU A 486 8.03 17.31 6.72
C LEU A 486 6.92 16.68 5.88
N ASP A 487 6.50 17.35 4.81
CA ASP A 487 5.87 16.61 3.72
C ASP A 487 6.95 15.94 2.85
N LEU A 488 6.84 14.62 2.70
CA LEU A 488 7.88 13.76 2.16
C LEU A 488 7.62 13.43 0.69
N GLY A 489 7.44 14.44 -0.16
CA GLY A 489 7.15 14.21 -1.57
C GLY A 489 7.08 15.42 -2.50
N THR A 490 6.38 15.19 -3.61
CA THR A 490 6.14 16.17 -4.68
C THR A 490 4.68 16.03 -5.12
N SER A 491 3.81 16.02 -4.12
CA SER A 491 2.38 15.70 -4.17
C SER A 491 1.61 16.63 -5.11
N THR A 492 1.98 17.91 -5.08
CA THR A 492 1.25 19.04 -5.65
C THR A 492 1.69 19.31 -7.09
N VAL A 493 1.39 18.37 -7.98
CA VAL A 493 1.68 18.47 -9.42
C VAL A 493 0.42 18.26 -10.25
N GLU A 494 0.22 19.09 -11.28
CA GLU A 494 -0.86 18.91 -12.26
C GLU A 494 -0.72 17.57 -12.99
N ARG A 495 -1.85 16.90 -13.26
CA ARG A 495 -1.90 15.73 -14.15
C ARG A 495 -2.40 16.16 -15.52
N ASN A 496 -1.71 15.73 -16.58
CA ASN A 496 -2.17 15.89 -17.95
C ASN A 496 -1.56 14.78 -18.83
N HIS A 497 -2.14 13.59 -18.76
CA HIS A 497 -1.63 12.39 -19.45
C HIS A 497 -2.77 11.61 -20.14
N THR A 498 -2.44 10.52 -20.83
CA THR A 498 -3.45 9.59 -21.37
C THR A 498 -3.46 8.27 -20.61
N SER A 499 -4.62 7.62 -20.59
CA SER A 499 -4.76 6.24 -20.12
C SER A 499 -4.09 5.25 -21.10
N VAL A 500 -4.13 3.95 -20.82
CA VAL A 500 -3.77 2.91 -21.81
C VAL A 500 -4.61 3.02 -23.09
N ASP A 501 -5.87 3.48 -22.98
CA ASP A 501 -6.64 4.00 -24.10
C ASP A 501 -6.25 5.48 -24.35
N ARG A 502 -5.64 5.73 -25.51
CA ARG A 502 -5.21 7.05 -25.96
C ARG A 502 -6.35 8.05 -26.18
N ASP A 503 -7.59 7.57 -26.35
CA ASP A 503 -8.77 8.43 -26.51
C ASP A 503 -9.30 8.94 -25.15
N VAL A 504 -8.78 8.43 -24.03
CA VAL A 504 -9.17 8.81 -22.66
C VAL A 504 -8.04 9.60 -21.97
N PRO A 505 -8.15 10.94 -21.86
CA PRO A 505 -7.21 11.76 -21.13
C PRO A 505 -7.50 11.74 -19.62
N TYR A 506 -6.45 11.71 -18.80
CA TYR A 506 -6.50 12.02 -17.38
C TYR A 506 -5.98 13.44 -17.15
N LYS A 507 -6.77 14.23 -16.43
CA LYS A 507 -6.43 15.60 -16.04
C LYS A 507 -6.73 15.83 -14.58
N ASP A 508 -5.85 16.59 -13.95
CA ASP A 508 -6.02 17.10 -12.59
C ASP A 508 -5.33 18.47 -12.51
N ASP A 509 -6.11 19.52 -12.27
CA ASP A 509 -5.70 20.91 -12.11
C ASP A 509 -5.94 21.42 -10.66
N SER A 510 -6.03 20.50 -9.69
CA SER A 510 -6.21 20.82 -8.27
C SER A 510 -4.92 21.15 -7.51
N ALA A 511 -3.74 21.00 -8.13
CA ALA A 511 -2.47 21.40 -7.52
C ALA A 511 -2.47 22.90 -7.19
N ARG A 512 -2.22 23.27 -5.92
CA ARG A 512 -2.32 24.66 -5.45
C ARG A 512 -1.25 25.04 -4.43
N ASN A 513 -1.47 24.80 -3.13
CA ASN A 513 -0.51 25.15 -2.08
C ASN A 513 0.31 23.92 -1.70
N ASP A 514 1.51 23.82 -2.27
CA ASP A 514 2.43 22.70 -2.03
C ASP A 514 3.07 22.79 -0.64
N ILE A 515 2.77 21.86 0.26
CA ILE A 515 3.21 21.84 1.65
C ILE A 515 4.71 21.46 1.72
N ASP A 516 5.43 22.06 2.67
CA ASP A 516 6.86 21.87 2.95
C ASP A 516 7.00 21.12 4.30
N TYR A 517 6.34 21.64 5.34
CA TYR A 517 6.31 21.01 6.67
C TYR A 517 5.25 21.62 7.59
N LEU A 518 5.00 20.93 8.70
CA LEU A 518 4.30 21.47 9.86
C LEU A 518 5.28 21.70 11.02
N LYS A 519 5.01 22.72 11.85
CA LYS A 519 5.53 22.84 13.21
C LYS A 519 4.36 22.82 14.20
N ILE A 520 4.50 22.08 15.29
CA ILE A 520 3.41 21.81 16.24
C ILE A 520 3.91 22.06 17.68
N CYS A 521 3.16 22.83 18.45
CA CYS A 521 3.43 23.07 19.88
C CYS A 521 2.11 23.28 20.66
N ASN A 522 2.16 23.28 21.99
CA ASN A 522 0.97 23.48 22.82
C ASN A 522 1.30 24.19 24.15
N ASP A 523 0.32 24.84 24.79
CA ASP A 523 0.51 25.50 26.10
C ASP A 523 -0.37 24.97 27.25
N GLY A 524 -0.98 23.80 27.07
CA GLY A 524 -1.95 23.24 28.00
C GLY A 524 -3.34 23.91 27.95
N GLN A 525 -3.55 24.93 27.11
CA GLN A 525 -4.87 25.49 26.79
C GLN A 525 -5.20 25.40 25.29
N ASN A 526 -4.20 25.56 24.44
CA ASN A 526 -4.30 25.54 22.99
C ASN A 526 -3.28 24.58 22.38
N LEU A 527 -3.69 23.91 21.30
CA LEU A 527 -2.80 23.36 20.29
C LEU A 527 -2.48 24.46 19.28
N TYR A 528 -1.22 24.60 18.91
CA TYR A 528 -0.76 25.47 17.85
C TYR A 528 -0.16 24.64 16.72
N VAL A 529 -0.58 24.93 15.49
CA VAL A 529 -0.05 24.29 14.28
C VAL A 529 0.30 25.39 13.30
N ALA A 530 1.57 25.47 12.89
CA ALA A 530 1.98 26.21 11.70
C ALA A 530 2.11 25.22 10.55
N VAL A 531 1.48 25.53 9.42
CA VAL A 531 1.66 24.83 8.15
C VAL A 531 2.47 25.75 7.24
N ASN A 532 3.62 25.27 6.80
CA ASN A 532 4.51 25.95 5.88
C ASN A 532 4.38 25.30 4.49
N ALA A 533 4.14 26.14 3.48
CA ALA A 533 4.19 25.76 2.07
C ALA A 533 5.57 26.04 1.47
N LYS A 534 5.88 25.45 0.32
CA LYS A 534 7.14 25.71 -0.42
C LYS A 534 7.17 27.15 -0.94
N GLU A 535 6.06 27.61 -1.53
CA GLU A 535 5.80 28.97 -2.05
C GLU A 535 4.71 29.72 -1.25
N ASP A 536 4.49 31.01 -1.54
CA ASP A 536 3.47 31.83 -0.86
C ASP A 536 2.04 31.28 -1.04
N ILE A 537 1.31 31.11 0.07
CA ILE A 537 -0.02 30.47 0.08
C ILE A 537 -1.06 31.38 -0.60
N GLU A 538 -1.83 30.80 -1.54
CA GLU A 538 -2.94 31.47 -2.21
C GLU A 538 -3.96 32.02 -1.19
N PRO A 539 -4.35 33.30 -1.23
CA PRO A 539 -5.34 33.86 -0.31
C PRO A 539 -6.72 33.19 -0.42
N TYR A 540 -7.34 32.94 0.74
CA TYR A 540 -8.68 32.37 0.86
C TYR A 540 -9.73 33.07 -0.02
N LYS A 541 -10.49 32.28 -0.77
CA LYS A 541 -11.60 32.70 -1.63
C LYS A 541 -12.91 32.37 -0.93
N ASN A 542 -13.78 33.36 -0.70
CA ASN A 542 -14.99 33.17 0.11
C ASN A 542 -15.89 32.02 -0.39
N GLY A 543 -16.01 30.96 0.41
CA GLY A 543 -16.75 29.74 0.08
C GLY A 543 -15.87 28.53 -0.27
N ASP A 544 -14.55 28.70 -0.33
CA ASP A 544 -13.59 27.61 -0.52
C ASP A 544 -13.42 26.80 0.77
N THR A 545 -14.20 25.72 0.89
CA THR A 545 -14.14 24.84 2.08
C THR A 545 -12.91 23.91 2.11
N GLY A 546 -12.12 23.84 1.03
CA GLY A 546 -10.93 22.99 0.92
C GLY A 546 -9.61 23.72 1.20
N TRP A 547 -9.66 25.02 1.52
CA TRP A 547 -8.48 25.84 1.75
C TRP A 547 -7.76 25.54 3.07
N MET A 548 -6.51 25.11 2.98
CA MET A 548 -5.60 24.83 4.12
C MET A 548 -6.33 24.20 5.32
N ASN A 549 -6.90 23.03 5.14
CA ASN A 549 -7.63 22.32 6.19
C ASN A 549 -6.66 21.58 7.13
N LEU A 550 -7.05 21.41 8.40
CA LEU A 550 -6.42 20.42 9.30
C LEU A 550 -7.42 19.33 9.66
N TYR A 551 -7.05 18.07 9.47
CA TYR A 551 -7.80 16.90 9.94
C TYR A 551 -7.15 16.37 11.22
N LEU A 552 -7.98 16.10 12.24
CA LEU A 552 -7.52 15.78 13.59
C LEU A 552 -8.19 14.50 14.13
N SER A 553 -7.38 13.53 14.54
CA SER A 553 -7.82 12.48 15.47
C SER A 553 -7.44 12.86 16.90
N ALA A 554 -8.38 12.70 17.82
CA ALA A 554 -8.27 12.99 19.25
C ALA A 554 -8.35 11.72 20.12
N GLY A 555 -8.33 10.54 19.49
CA GLY A 555 -8.41 9.25 20.18
C GLY A 555 -9.81 8.80 20.59
N GLU A 556 -10.88 9.42 20.05
CA GLU A 556 -12.26 8.99 20.28
C GLU A 556 -12.75 8.03 19.18
N ASP A 557 -13.49 6.98 19.55
CA ASP A 557 -14.03 5.98 18.61
C ASP A 557 -15.06 6.54 17.61
N SER A 558 -15.61 7.75 17.86
CA SER A 558 -16.61 8.39 16.98
C SER A 558 -15.97 9.36 16.00
N GLY A 559 -15.93 9.02 14.71
CA GLY A 559 -15.36 9.88 13.69
C GLY A 559 -15.66 9.40 12.27
N TRP A 560 -15.15 10.15 11.29
CA TRP A 560 -15.06 9.71 9.90
C TRP A 560 -13.60 9.31 9.66
N GLU A 561 -13.35 8.06 9.28
CA GLU A 561 -12.02 7.57 8.86
C GLU A 561 -10.90 7.88 9.88
N ASN A 562 -11.15 7.57 11.16
CA ASN A 562 -10.33 7.89 12.35
C ASN A 562 -10.24 9.38 12.74
N TYR A 563 -10.72 10.32 11.91
CA TYR A 563 -10.77 11.74 12.25
C TYR A 563 -11.99 12.09 13.09
N ASN A 564 -11.77 12.77 14.21
CA ASN A 564 -12.84 13.28 15.05
C ASN A 564 -13.22 14.71 14.63
N PHE A 565 -12.26 15.52 14.16
CA PHE A 565 -12.47 16.93 13.79
C PHE A 565 -11.82 17.30 12.45
N VAL A 566 -12.35 18.36 11.85
CA VAL A 566 -11.73 19.12 10.76
C VAL A 566 -11.77 20.61 11.11
N VAL A 567 -10.68 21.32 10.81
CA VAL A 567 -10.49 22.75 11.09
C VAL A 567 -10.27 23.49 9.77
N ASN A 568 -10.70 24.76 9.74
CA ASN A 568 -10.48 25.72 8.66
C ASN A 568 -11.39 25.65 7.41
N ARG A 569 -12.50 24.91 7.46
CA ARG A 569 -13.48 24.85 6.34
C ARG A 569 -14.29 26.12 6.16
N ASN A 570 -14.43 26.95 7.20
CA ASN A 570 -15.18 28.21 7.16
C ASN A 570 -14.38 29.38 7.78
N PRO A 571 -13.39 29.96 7.05
CA PRO A 571 -12.60 31.11 7.52
C PRO A 571 -13.36 32.44 7.51
N ASP A 572 -13.23 33.20 8.61
CA ASP A 572 -13.56 34.63 8.72
C ASP A 572 -12.27 35.47 8.75
N THR A 573 -11.90 35.98 7.58
CA THR A 573 -10.73 36.87 7.39
C THR A 573 -10.86 38.22 8.09
N SER A 574 -12.06 38.62 8.52
CA SER A 574 -12.29 39.88 9.24
C SER A 574 -12.12 39.73 10.75
N ALA A 575 -12.38 38.54 11.29
CA ALA A 575 -12.20 38.20 12.70
C ALA A 575 -10.81 37.60 13.02
N GLY A 576 -10.10 37.05 12.03
CA GLY A 576 -8.90 36.23 12.24
C GLY A 576 -9.23 34.87 12.88
N CYS A 577 -10.44 34.37 12.59
CA CYS A 577 -11.01 33.17 13.20
C CYS A 577 -11.56 32.24 12.12
N THR A 578 -11.62 30.95 12.43
CA THR A 578 -12.09 29.91 11.50
C THR A 578 -12.83 28.80 12.24
N SER A 579 -13.52 27.92 11.53
CA SER A 579 -14.32 26.86 12.15
C SER A 579 -13.47 25.74 12.76
N ILE A 580 -13.98 25.19 13.87
CA ILE A 580 -13.69 23.81 14.31
C ILE A 580 -14.99 23.03 14.14
N GLU A 581 -14.97 22.04 13.26
CA GLU A 581 -16.08 21.15 12.93
C GLU A 581 -15.75 19.73 13.40
N ARG A 582 -16.74 19.02 13.95
CA ARG A 582 -16.61 17.63 14.42
C ARG A 582 -17.42 16.70 13.53
N PHE A 583 -16.83 15.58 13.11
CA PHE A 583 -17.54 14.54 12.37
C PHE A 583 -18.63 13.88 13.23
N THR A 584 -19.74 13.48 12.62
CA THR A 584 -20.87 12.85 13.31
C THR A 584 -20.74 11.33 13.43
N GLY A 585 -19.87 10.71 12.63
CA GLY A 585 -19.71 9.25 12.51
C GLY A 585 -20.55 8.61 11.42
N THR A 586 -21.42 9.37 10.74
CA THR A 586 -22.25 8.89 9.62
C THR A 586 -21.74 9.50 8.32
N GLY A 587 -20.77 8.85 7.68
CA GLY A 587 -20.06 9.45 6.54
C GLY A 587 -19.34 10.74 6.94
N SER A 588 -19.20 11.68 6.01
CA SER A 588 -18.48 12.95 6.21
C SER A 588 -19.34 14.08 6.79
N GLU A 589 -20.53 13.78 7.34
CA GLU A 589 -21.33 14.78 8.02
C GLU A 589 -20.57 15.40 9.20
N VAL A 590 -20.65 16.73 9.32
CA VAL A 590 -19.98 17.52 10.36
C VAL A 590 -20.95 18.48 11.05
N LYS A 591 -20.64 18.81 12.31
CA LYS A 591 -21.34 19.82 13.12
C LYS A 591 -20.32 20.80 13.73
N ALA A 592 -20.74 22.03 13.98
CA ALA A 592 -19.90 23.00 14.67
C ALA A 592 -19.52 22.51 16.07
N ALA A 593 -18.24 22.59 16.42
CA ALA A 593 -17.68 22.21 17.72
C ALA A 593 -16.94 23.37 18.42
N GLY A 594 -16.47 24.36 17.65
CA GLY A 594 -15.85 25.56 18.20
C GLY A 594 -15.35 26.50 17.10
N SER A 595 -14.41 27.37 17.47
CA SER A 595 -13.66 28.19 16.53
C SER A 595 -12.19 28.26 16.96
N ALA A 596 -11.30 28.18 15.99
CA ALA A 596 -9.87 28.41 16.15
C ALA A 596 -9.53 29.82 15.67
N LYS A 597 -8.48 30.44 16.22
CA LYS A 597 -7.88 31.61 15.56
C LYS A 597 -6.94 31.14 14.46
N TYR A 598 -6.76 31.96 13.42
CA TYR A 598 -5.71 31.73 12.43
C TYR A 598 -5.04 33.03 11.99
N PHE A 599 -3.82 32.90 11.46
CA PHE A 599 -3.03 33.97 10.87
C PHE A 599 -2.33 33.46 9.60
N LEU A 600 -2.28 34.29 8.56
CA LEU A 600 -1.64 33.99 7.27
C LEU A 600 -0.59 35.05 6.97
N SER A 601 0.63 34.63 6.63
CA SER A 601 1.67 35.53 6.13
C SER A 601 2.60 34.78 5.16
N GLY A 602 2.52 35.15 3.87
CA GLY A 602 3.23 34.48 2.79
C GLY A 602 3.01 32.96 2.80
N LYS A 603 4.09 32.20 2.70
CA LYS A 603 4.12 30.73 2.74
C LYS A 603 3.78 30.08 4.10
N THR A 604 3.21 30.80 5.07
CA THR A 604 2.90 30.27 6.40
C THR A 604 1.48 30.59 6.83
N ILE A 605 0.73 29.58 7.23
CA ILE A 605 -0.55 29.72 7.93
C ILE A 605 -0.45 29.07 9.33
N VAL A 606 -0.96 29.77 10.34
CA VAL A 606 -0.82 29.39 11.75
C VAL A 606 -2.20 29.31 12.40
N TYR A 607 -2.46 28.25 13.15
CA TYR A 607 -3.70 28.02 13.89
C TYR A 607 -3.48 28.04 15.41
N SER A 608 -4.49 28.47 16.15
CA SER A 608 -4.59 28.35 17.62
C SER A 608 -5.94 27.70 17.95
N ILE A 609 -5.89 26.43 18.35
CA ILE A 609 -7.04 25.52 18.49
C ILE A 609 -7.22 25.19 19.98
N PRO A 610 -8.32 25.59 20.64
CA PRO A 610 -8.52 25.30 22.07
C PRO A 610 -8.61 23.79 22.33
N LEU A 611 -7.78 23.25 23.23
CA LEU A 611 -7.78 21.82 23.58
C LEU A 611 -9.14 21.36 24.13
N SER A 612 -9.85 22.26 24.81
CA SER A 612 -11.21 22.06 25.32
C SER A 612 -12.28 21.91 24.24
N ALA A 613 -12.03 22.36 23.00
CA ALA A 613 -12.91 22.08 21.85
C ALA A 613 -12.64 20.71 21.24
N LEU A 614 -11.42 20.18 21.41
CA LEU A 614 -11.01 18.85 20.97
C LEU A 614 -11.29 17.74 22.01
N GLY A 615 -11.45 18.11 23.28
CA GLY A 615 -11.69 17.17 24.38
C GLY A 615 -10.42 16.53 24.99
N VAL A 616 -9.23 17.01 24.59
CA VAL A 616 -7.92 16.43 24.95
C VAL A 616 -7.25 17.15 26.12
N THR A 617 -6.30 16.49 26.78
CA THR A 617 -5.54 17.01 27.94
C THR A 617 -4.06 16.68 27.83
N GLU A 618 -3.25 17.15 28.80
CA GLU A 618 -1.87 16.69 29.00
C GLU A 618 -1.78 15.16 28.96
N GLY A 619 -0.82 14.63 28.21
CA GLY A 619 -0.63 13.19 28.00
C GLY A 619 -1.57 12.52 26.98
N SER A 620 -2.53 13.24 26.37
CA SER A 620 -3.24 12.76 25.18
C SER A 620 -2.30 12.71 23.97
N VAL A 621 -2.45 11.70 23.12
CA VAL A 621 -1.88 11.70 21.76
C VAL A 621 -2.96 12.13 20.78
N ILE A 622 -2.58 12.99 19.83
CA ILE A 622 -3.42 13.40 18.71
C ILE A 622 -2.72 13.06 17.39
N GLU A 623 -3.52 12.77 16.36
CA GLU A 623 -3.04 12.60 14.99
C GLU A 623 -3.42 13.83 14.17
N ILE A 624 -2.46 14.40 13.42
CA ILE A 624 -2.62 15.64 12.65
C ILE A 624 -2.27 15.41 11.19
N LYS A 625 -3.12 15.87 10.28
CA LYS A 625 -2.85 16.04 8.85
C LYS A 625 -3.19 17.46 8.42
N ALA A 626 -2.39 18.05 7.54
CA ALA A 626 -2.76 19.24 6.79
C ALA A 626 -3.11 18.87 5.35
N THR A 627 -4.04 19.59 4.73
CA THR A 627 -4.42 19.37 3.32
C THR A 627 -4.78 20.68 2.64
N ASP A 628 -4.62 20.78 1.33
CA ASP A 628 -5.16 21.90 0.56
C ASP A 628 -5.85 21.43 -0.73
N ASN A 629 -6.94 22.11 -1.09
CA ASN A 629 -7.67 21.94 -2.35
C ASN A 629 -8.16 20.51 -2.67
N LEU A 630 -8.49 19.71 -1.64
CA LEU A 630 -9.21 18.45 -1.83
C LEU A 630 -10.58 18.70 -2.49
N GLN A 631 -10.91 17.91 -3.51
CA GLN A 631 -12.10 18.10 -4.35
C GLN A 631 -13.34 17.35 -3.84
N ARG A 632 -13.17 16.30 -3.03
CA ARG A 632 -14.23 15.37 -2.59
C ARG A 632 -14.19 15.17 -1.07
N PHE A 633 -14.59 16.23 -0.35
CA PHE A 633 -14.70 16.23 1.11
C PHE A 633 -15.56 15.06 1.63
N GLY A 634 -14.90 14.02 2.16
CA GLY A 634 -15.54 12.81 2.67
C GLY A 634 -15.22 11.51 1.96
N GLU A 635 -14.42 11.54 0.89
CA GLU A 635 -13.84 10.36 0.25
C GLU A 635 -12.38 10.23 0.70
N ALA A 636 -12.02 9.19 1.44
CA ALA A 636 -10.65 9.01 1.95
C ALA A 636 -9.63 8.81 0.82
N ASP A 637 -10.07 8.22 -0.29
CA ASP A 637 -9.39 8.14 -1.58
C ASP A 637 -8.89 9.51 -2.09
N ASP A 638 -9.54 10.62 -1.71
CA ASP A 638 -9.17 11.94 -2.18
C ASP A 638 -7.85 12.44 -1.55
N PHE A 639 -7.49 11.96 -0.34
CA PHE A 639 -6.18 12.19 0.28
C PHE A 639 -5.00 11.61 -0.50
N TYR A 640 -5.25 10.81 -1.55
CA TYR A 640 -4.25 10.22 -2.44
C TYR A 640 -4.22 10.88 -3.83
N ILE A 641 -5.27 11.62 -4.19
CA ILE A 641 -5.56 12.05 -5.57
C ILE A 641 -5.36 13.55 -5.71
N SER A 642 -6.29 14.36 -5.19
CA SER A 642 -6.40 15.77 -5.53
C SER A 642 -5.72 16.68 -4.52
N GLY A 643 -5.27 17.85 -4.98
CA GLY A 643 -4.64 18.88 -4.17
C GLY A 643 -3.38 18.39 -3.47
N ASP A 644 -3.28 18.73 -2.19
CA ASP A 644 -2.20 18.30 -1.31
C ASP A 644 -2.73 17.69 0.00
N SER A 645 -1.97 16.76 0.57
CA SER A 645 -2.27 16.02 1.78
C SER A 645 -0.95 15.66 2.46
N ALA A 646 -0.63 16.35 3.55
CA ALA A 646 0.61 16.20 4.30
C ALA A 646 0.34 15.49 5.65
N PRO A 647 0.77 14.23 5.82
CA PRO A 647 1.41 13.34 4.83
C PRO A 647 0.35 12.67 3.94
N MET A 648 0.73 12.12 2.78
CA MET A 648 -0.26 11.61 1.83
C MET A 648 -1.07 10.40 2.36
N GLY A 649 -2.34 10.32 1.96
CA GLY A 649 -3.21 9.17 2.25
C GLY A 649 -3.76 9.14 3.69
N ARG A 650 -3.95 7.93 4.25
CA ARG A 650 -4.45 7.72 5.63
C ARG A 650 -3.40 7.88 6.75
N LEU A 651 -2.16 8.23 6.42
CA LEU A 651 -1.13 8.49 7.42
C LEU A 651 -1.29 9.90 8.00
N ASN A 652 -0.82 10.09 9.22
CA ASN A 652 -0.89 11.33 10.00
C ASN A 652 0.39 11.54 10.80
N TYR A 653 0.65 12.76 11.26
CA TYR A 653 1.70 13.05 12.23
C TYR A 653 1.19 12.84 13.66
N ALA A 654 1.92 12.05 14.46
CA ALA A 654 1.64 11.89 15.88
C ALA A 654 2.24 13.04 16.70
N TYR A 655 1.43 13.59 17.61
CA TYR A 655 1.86 14.61 18.58
C TYR A 655 1.26 14.33 19.96
N ARG A 656 2.09 14.44 21.01
CA ARG A 656 1.69 14.20 22.41
C ARG A 656 1.55 15.54 23.13
N ILE A 657 0.37 15.79 23.71
CA ILE A 657 0.11 17.02 24.47
C ILE A 657 1.01 17.02 25.72
N ALA A 658 1.84 18.05 25.81
CA ALA A 658 2.91 18.23 26.79
C ALA A 658 2.56 19.26 27.88
#